data_AF-A0A7S2VGA0-F1
#
_entry.id   AF-A0A7S2VGA0-F1
#
_cell.length_a   1.000
_cell.length_b   1.000
_cell.length_c   1.000
_cell.angle_alpha   90.00
_cell.angle_beta   90.00
_cell.angle_gamma   90.00
#
_symmetry.space_group_name_H-M   'P 1'
#
loop_
_entity.id
_entity.type
_entity.pdbx_description
1 polymer ?
#
loop_
_entity_poly.entity_id
_entity_poly.type
_entity_poly.pdbx_seq_one_letter_code
_entity_poly.pdbx_strand_id
1 'polypeptide(L)'
;MWRLSSVVKRERNTVTATAKKLVNHQFRLNKHVSLHQRSLSSAATGSSSPDVAVQLDYYMSLQFAGVACALVNDTYQSKGINSLHFLPTCPVGEEAARVRSFQNANPSTLATLGSVEQNIFTPTLYNDPSLNVTAVASMFRRSPLCVASLGPLKDGDVIGAHEDTVELLQRIFPKQKVVASPRGTKNTDLLDGTYQGIQAYTTTEIPALHHLMESRGMDPNAVTFQVLEDVVSGSSAPQLGYSQMLFAANEALESTDRREAANAFLAATFDGWQHAIRNPDEAIEAVVEAQKMLKLDDESNDHWYDSLSFKREMLALTTNHVKETFVGDRLGVLSPNRWSKATEWLLQDKKDVDPLFGLDQTSLWAPPANLLNGNELAREALEDAKFSAMKFETTYGRKPSLAVITVGELARYEHSQRRVQLYSNPSNSWFTKTDVGKSNGFDVTEINLDETTTTTDSLLSEIYKIRDNVDGIQVMWPLPESIDSAKVYNAVPLDKDVDGIHYTGWGSKYPPVTPAGAWELMKAHNVDVQGKHVVVVGRSPIVGHPMAHMLREAGAMISVAHTGVDKDTFQGLVGQADVVVTCAGSPGCVQADWLKDGAEVVNIGTTFCEKADALLSDVEGDIESKAVRYSPVPGGVGPLSIPMLFRNVVNAAWEQQSSSTDKWEQSPATLR
;
A
#
# COMPACT_ATOMS: atom_id res chain seq x y z
N MET A 1 -48.02 -18.87 -8.74
CA MET A 1 -48.33 -17.50 -9.23
C MET A 1 -47.96 -16.40 -8.24
N TRP A 2 -48.19 -16.53 -6.92
CA TRP A 2 -47.83 -15.48 -5.94
C TRP A 2 -46.32 -15.23 -5.79
N ARG A 3 -45.45 -16.25 -5.89
CA ARG A 3 -43.98 -16.09 -5.86
C ARG A 3 -43.40 -15.35 -7.08
N LEU A 4 -43.95 -15.53 -8.28
CA LEU A 4 -43.52 -14.82 -9.50
C LEU A 4 -43.85 -13.32 -9.46
N SER A 5 -44.98 -12.93 -8.84
CA SER A 5 -45.33 -11.51 -8.70
C SER A 5 -44.37 -10.74 -7.79
N SER A 6 -43.81 -11.41 -6.77
CA SER A 6 -42.88 -10.77 -5.82
C SER A 6 -41.49 -10.55 -6.40
N VAL A 7 -41.01 -11.45 -7.27
CA VAL A 7 -39.72 -11.31 -7.96
C VAL A 7 -39.77 -10.20 -9.02
N VAL A 8 -40.83 -10.17 -9.83
CA VAL A 8 -41.03 -9.12 -10.85
C VAL A 8 -41.20 -7.73 -10.23
N LYS A 9 -41.83 -7.63 -9.04
CA LYS A 9 -41.98 -6.36 -8.32
C LYS A 9 -40.65 -5.88 -7.70
N ARG A 10 -39.80 -6.83 -7.26
CA ARG A 10 -38.45 -6.53 -6.73
C ARG A 10 -37.54 -6.04 -7.86
N GLU A 11 -37.50 -6.73 -9.00
CA GLU A 11 -36.71 -6.32 -10.18
C GLU A 11 -37.17 -4.98 -10.75
N ARG A 12 -38.49 -4.72 -10.86
CA ARG A 12 -38.99 -3.39 -11.28
C ARG A 12 -38.55 -2.29 -10.32
N ASN A 13 -38.61 -2.52 -9.02
CA ASN A 13 -38.17 -1.52 -8.04
C ASN A 13 -36.67 -1.28 -8.09
N THR A 14 -35.85 -2.31 -8.33
CA THR A 14 -34.40 -2.16 -8.52
C THR A 14 -34.08 -1.40 -9.80
N VAL A 15 -34.70 -1.74 -10.94
CA VAL A 15 -34.52 -1.03 -12.22
C VAL A 15 -34.99 0.43 -12.12
N THR A 16 -36.08 0.70 -11.41
CA THR A 16 -36.59 2.07 -11.21
C THR A 16 -35.69 2.88 -10.26
N ALA A 17 -35.08 2.24 -9.27
CA ALA A 17 -34.11 2.87 -8.38
C ALA A 17 -32.79 3.18 -9.10
N THR A 18 -32.28 2.25 -9.92
CA THR A 18 -31.09 2.44 -10.76
C THR A 18 -31.33 3.53 -11.82
N ALA A 19 -32.51 3.53 -12.47
CA ALA A 19 -32.88 4.58 -13.42
C ALA A 19 -33.04 5.95 -12.74
N LYS A 20 -33.61 6.03 -11.52
CA LYS A 20 -33.66 7.29 -10.75
C LYS A 20 -32.28 7.77 -10.31
N LYS A 21 -31.36 6.86 -9.95
CA LYS A 21 -29.96 7.21 -9.67
C LYS A 21 -29.26 7.76 -10.92
N LEU A 22 -29.40 7.09 -12.06
CA LEU A 22 -28.86 7.55 -13.35
C LEU A 22 -29.43 8.92 -13.77
N VAL A 23 -30.74 9.13 -13.66
CA VAL A 23 -31.37 10.41 -14.02
C VAL A 23 -30.95 11.53 -13.06
N ASN A 24 -30.87 11.27 -11.75
CA ASN A 24 -30.38 12.26 -10.78
C ASN A 24 -28.89 12.57 -10.97
N HIS A 25 -28.10 11.57 -11.35
CA HIS A 25 -26.68 11.73 -11.68
C HIS A 25 -26.50 12.55 -12.96
N GLN A 26 -27.25 12.26 -14.02
CA GLN A 26 -27.24 13.02 -15.26
C GLN A 26 -27.78 14.45 -15.07
N PHE A 27 -28.74 14.66 -14.16
CA PHE A 27 -29.19 16.00 -13.77
C PHE A 27 -28.12 16.78 -12.98
N ARG A 28 -27.36 16.11 -12.11
CA ARG A 28 -26.21 16.73 -11.43
C ARG A 28 -25.14 17.09 -12.44
N LEU A 29 -24.73 16.17 -13.30
CA LEU A 29 -23.76 16.39 -14.38
C LEU A 29 -24.15 17.59 -15.26
N ASN A 30 -25.40 17.65 -15.74
CA ASN A 30 -25.87 18.77 -16.57
C ASN A 30 -25.91 20.11 -15.80
N LYS A 31 -26.14 20.08 -14.49
CA LYS A 31 -26.11 21.27 -13.64
C LYS A 31 -24.67 21.73 -13.36
N HIS A 32 -23.71 20.81 -13.21
CA HIS A 32 -22.28 21.11 -13.06
C HIS A 32 -21.68 21.70 -14.34
N VAL A 33 -21.98 21.14 -15.53
CA VAL A 33 -21.55 21.70 -16.83
C VAL A 33 -22.04 23.14 -17.03
N SER A 34 -23.29 23.43 -16.63
CA SER A 34 -23.90 24.77 -16.71
C SER A 34 -23.26 25.79 -15.75
N LEU A 35 -22.90 25.37 -14.53
CA LEU A 35 -22.22 26.21 -13.54
C LEU A 35 -20.76 26.48 -13.92
N HIS A 36 -20.05 25.47 -14.45
CA HIS A 36 -18.66 25.61 -14.90
C HIS A 36 -18.53 26.46 -16.17
N GLN A 37 -19.46 26.37 -17.13
CA GLN A 37 -19.48 27.28 -18.29
C GLN A 37 -19.70 28.75 -17.89
N ARG A 38 -20.43 29.02 -16.80
CA ARG A 38 -20.58 30.38 -16.23
C ARG A 38 -19.32 30.87 -15.51
N SER A 39 -18.58 29.98 -14.85
CA SER A 39 -17.28 30.29 -14.24
C SER A 39 -16.23 30.64 -15.31
N LEU A 40 -16.07 29.77 -16.32
CA LEU A 40 -15.09 29.94 -17.41
C LEU A 40 -15.38 31.15 -18.32
N SER A 41 -16.65 31.53 -18.50
CA SER A 41 -17.02 32.73 -19.27
C SER A 41 -16.91 34.04 -18.50
N SER A 42 -16.81 33.99 -17.16
CA SER A 42 -16.58 35.18 -16.32
C SER A 42 -15.11 35.52 -16.11
N ALA A 43 -14.18 34.64 -16.50
CA ALA A 43 -12.74 34.84 -16.37
C ALA A 43 -12.12 35.80 -17.41
N ALA A 44 -12.93 36.46 -18.25
CA ALA A 44 -12.43 37.34 -19.31
C ALA A 44 -12.24 38.82 -18.89
N THR A 45 -12.50 39.20 -17.64
CA THR A 45 -12.27 40.59 -17.18
C THR A 45 -11.84 40.65 -15.72
N GLY A 46 -10.53 40.51 -15.46
CA GLY A 46 -9.89 40.71 -14.15
C GLY A 46 -8.83 39.64 -13.86
N SER A 47 -7.55 39.94 -14.08
CA SER A 47 -6.45 39.00 -13.85
C SER A 47 -6.13 38.87 -12.34
N SER A 48 -6.80 37.96 -11.64
CA SER A 48 -6.30 37.44 -10.37
C SER A 48 -5.38 36.24 -10.63
N SER A 49 -4.19 36.23 -10.03
CA SER A 49 -3.31 35.05 -10.04
C SER A 49 -4.03 33.84 -9.42
N PRO A 50 -3.76 32.60 -9.90
CA PRO A 50 -4.34 31.42 -9.29
C PRO A 50 -3.84 31.23 -7.86
N ASP A 51 -4.63 30.60 -7.00
CA ASP A 51 -4.18 30.22 -5.66
C ASP A 51 -3.13 29.10 -5.78
N VAL A 52 -3.43 28.11 -6.62
CA VAL A 52 -2.58 26.95 -6.86
C VAL A 52 -2.39 26.73 -8.35
N ALA A 53 -1.16 26.46 -8.77
CA ALA A 53 -0.85 25.99 -10.11
C ALA A 53 -0.16 24.62 -10.07
N VAL A 54 -0.43 23.76 -11.05
CA VAL A 54 0.12 22.41 -11.11
C VAL A 54 0.60 22.02 -12.51
N GLN A 55 1.83 21.53 -12.61
CA GLN A 55 2.37 20.85 -13.79
C GLN A 55 2.19 19.34 -13.64
N LEU A 56 1.57 18.68 -14.62
CA LEU A 56 1.60 17.22 -14.68
C LEU A 56 2.75 16.78 -15.59
N ASP A 57 3.50 15.74 -15.19
CA ASP A 57 4.54 15.08 -16.02
C ASP A 57 3.96 14.33 -17.22
N TYR A 58 2.64 14.11 -17.22
CA TYR A 58 1.97 13.41 -18.31
C TYR A 58 0.55 13.96 -18.52
N TYR A 59 -0.11 13.53 -19.60
CA TYR A 59 -1.48 13.93 -19.87
C TYR A 59 -2.44 13.40 -18.78
N MET A 60 -3.66 13.95 -18.74
CA MET A 60 -4.66 13.54 -17.76
C MET A 60 -5.08 12.10 -18.04
N SER A 61 -4.55 11.14 -17.29
CA SER A 61 -4.78 9.70 -17.47
C SER A 61 -5.29 9.07 -16.17
N LEU A 62 -5.50 7.75 -16.17
CA LEU A 62 -5.85 7.01 -14.96
C LEU A 62 -4.74 7.09 -13.88
N GLN A 63 -3.50 7.39 -14.26
CA GLN A 63 -2.41 7.68 -13.32
C GLN A 63 -2.67 8.95 -12.50
N PHE A 64 -3.57 9.84 -12.94
CA PHE A 64 -4.00 11.03 -12.21
C PHE A 64 -5.45 10.94 -11.75
N ALA A 65 -6.00 9.73 -11.60
CA ALA A 65 -7.41 9.57 -11.20
C ALA A 65 -7.75 10.30 -9.89
N GLY A 66 -6.83 10.38 -8.93
CA GLY A 66 -7.03 11.17 -7.71
C GLY A 66 -7.19 12.67 -8.00
N VAL A 67 -6.33 13.24 -8.84
CA VAL A 67 -6.42 14.64 -9.27
C VAL A 67 -7.72 14.89 -10.03
N ALA A 68 -8.09 13.99 -10.95
CA ALA A 68 -9.31 14.09 -11.75
C ALA A 68 -10.58 14.02 -10.89
N CYS A 69 -10.64 13.05 -9.96
CA CYS A 69 -11.75 12.94 -9.01
C CYS A 69 -11.87 14.21 -8.15
N ALA A 70 -10.75 14.72 -7.64
CA ALA A 70 -10.75 15.93 -6.83
C ALA A 70 -11.20 17.17 -7.62
N LEU A 71 -10.84 17.25 -8.91
CA LEU A 71 -11.26 18.32 -9.81
C LEU A 71 -12.76 18.24 -10.13
N VAL A 72 -13.23 17.09 -10.63
CA VAL A 72 -14.61 16.90 -11.09
C VAL A 72 -15.62 16.95 -9.94
N ASN A 73 -15.21 16.52 -8.74
CA ASN A 73 -16.05 16.56 -7.54
C ASN A 73 -15.93 17.87 -6.74
N ASP A 74 -15.33 18.92 -7.31
CA ASP A 74 -15.13 20.23 -6.67
C ASP A 74 -14.41 20.15 -5.30
N THR A 75 -13.60 19.11 -5.09
CA THR A 75 -12.94 18.84 -3.80
C THR A 75 -11.89 19.90 -3.48
N TYR A 76 -11.13 20.36 -4.48
CA TYR A 76 -10.17 21.47 -4.30
C TYR A 76 -10.86 22.75 -3.77
N GLN A 77 -12.02 23.11 -4.32
CA GLN A 77 -12.79 24.27 -3.85
C GLN A 77 -13.29 24.06 -2.41
N SER A 78 -13.77 22.86 -2.08
CA SER A 78 -14.20 22.54 -0.71
C SER A 78 -13.07 22.58 0.33
N LYS A 79 -11.80 22.43 -0.10
CA LYS A 79 -10.60 22.59 0.73
C LYS A 79 -10.03 24.01 0.72
N GLY A 80 -10.74 24.97 0.12
CA GLY A 80 -10.37 26.39 0.15
C GLY A 80 -9.51 26.88 -1.02
N ILE A 81 -9.30 26.07 -2.07
CA ILE A 81 -8.62 26.52 -3.29
C ILE A 81 -9.65 27.17 -4.22
N ASN A 82 -9.65 28.50 -4.30
CA ASN A 82 -10.62 29.26 -5.09
C ASN A 82 -10.27 29.26 -6.58
N SER A 83 -8.98 29.19 -6.91
CA SER A 83 -8.49 29.12 -8.29
C SER A 83 -7.35 28.11 -8.43
N LEU A 84 -7.59 27.07 -9.24
CA LEU A 84 -6.61 26.04 -9.60
C LEU A 84 -6.28 26.13 -11.10
N HIS A 85 -4.99 26.19 -11.42
CA HIS A 85 -4.52 26.29 -12.80
C HIS A 85 -3.62 25.11 -13.19
N PHE A 86 -4.01 24.35 -14.21
CA PHE A 86 -3.17 23.30 -14.78
C PHE A 86 -2.28 23.88 -15.88
N LEU A 87 -0.98 23.65 -15.76
CA LEU A 87 -0.01 24.01 -16.79
C LEU A 87 -0.06 23.01 -17.96
N PRO A 88 0.25 23.44 -19.20
CA PRO A 88 0.36 22.52 -20.33
C PRO A 88 1.43 21.46 -20.10
N THR A 89 1.32 20.29 -20.74
CA THR A 89 2.39 19.29 -20.73
C THR A 89 3.71 19.89 -21.24
N CYS A 90 4.83 19.42 -20.71
CA CYS A 90 6.16 19.78 -21.15
C CYS A 90 6.98 18.53 -21.51
N PRO A 91 8.10 18.68 -22.22
CA PRO A 91 9.04 17.58 -22.42
C PRO A 91 9.50 16.99 -21.08
N VAL A 92 9.81 15.69 -21.09
CA VAL A 92 10.24 15.00 -19.87
C VAL A 92 11.56 15.56 -19.36
N GLY A 93 11.63 15.80 -18.05
CA GLY A 93 12.75 16.43 -17.38
C GLY A 93 12.67 17.95 -17.31
N GLU A 94 11.72 18.59 -18.01
CA GLU A 94 11.50 20.05 -17.93
C GLU A 94 10.48 20.45 -16.85
N GLU A 95 9.85 19.50 -16.15
CA GLU A 95 8.74 19.77 -15.23
C GLU A 95 9.16 20.73 -14.10
N ALA A 96 10.31 20.47 -13.48
CA ALA A 96 10.86 21.30 -12.41
C ALA A 96 11.18 22.72 -12.91
N ALA A 97 11.77 22.84 -14.10
CA ALA A 97 12.08 24.13 -14.72
C ALA A 97 10.80 24.92 -15.08
N ARG A 98 9.74 24.23 -15.51
CA ARG A 98 8.44 24.85 -15.80
C ARG A 98 7.78 25.39 -14.53
N VAL A 99 7.71 24.57 -13.48
CA VAL A 99 7.19 24.98 -12.16
C VAL A 99 7.94 26.20 -11.65
N ARG A 100 9.29 26.16 -11.71
CA ARG A 100 10.13 27.28 -11.28
C ARG A 100 9.88 28.55 -12.10
N SER A 101 9.84 28.43 -13.42
CA SER A 101 9.59 29.56 -14.32
C SER A 101 8.21 30.18 -14.08
N PHE A 102 7.18 29.36 -13.87
CA PHE A 102 5.83 29.82 -13.59
C PHE A 102 5.74 30.56 -12.25
N GLN A 103 6.34 30.00 -11.18
CA GLN A 103 6.35 30.63 -9.86
C GLN A 103 7.07 31.99 -9.89
N ASN A 104 8.19 32.09 -10.61
CA ASN A 104 8.93 33.34 -10.77
C ASN A 104 8.12 34.41 -11.52
N ALA A 105 7.37 34.01 -12.55
CA ALA A 105 6.50 34.90 -13.32
C ALA A 105 5.23 35.30 -12.56
N ASN A 106 4.79 34.49 -11.58
CA ASN A 106 3.56 34.68 -10.82
C ASN A 106 3.84 34.62 -9.30
N PRO A 107 4.56 35.59 -8.74
CA PRO A 107 4.98 35.55 -7.34
C PRO A 107 3.80 35.56 -6.35
N SER A 108 2.62 36.03 -6.76
CA SER A 108 1.38 36.00 -5.98
C SER A 108 0.68 34.63 -5.90
N THR A 109 1.02 33.69 -6.79
CA THR A 109 0.51 32.31 -6.70
C THR A 109 1.00 31.70 -5.39
N LEU A 110 0.09 31.18 -4.57
CA LEU A 110 0.41 30.69 -3.23
C LEU A 110 1.27 29.42 -3.29
N ALA A 111 0.89 28.47 -4.14
CA ALA A 111 1.65 27.25 -4.37
C ALA A 111 1.72 26.87 -5.86
N THR A 112 2.93 26.60 -6.35
CA THR A 112 3.14 25.97 -7.67
C THR A 112 3.73 24.58 -7.44
N LEU A 113 3.02 23.55 -7.88
CA LEU A 113 3.39 22.15 -7.74
C LEU A 113 3.68 21.52 -9.10
N GLY A 114 4.37 20.39 -9.08
CA GLY A 114 4.52 19.53 -10.25
C GLY A 114 4.49 18.06 -9.88
N SER A 115 4.24 17.19 -10.85
CA SER A 115 4.54 15.76 -10.75
C SER A 115 5.73 15.38 -11.61
N VAL A 116 6.47 14.35 -11.20
CA VAL A 116 7.61 13.75 -11.93
C VAL A 116 8.00 12.42 -11.27
N GLU A 117 8.81 11.61 -11.94
CA GLU A 117 9.47 10.45 -11.32
C GLU A 117 10.75 10.86 -10.54
N GLN A 118 11.08 10.18 -9.42
CA GLN A 118 12.24 10.49 -8.59
C GLN A 118 13.58 10.24 -9.32
N ASN A 119 13.64 9.22 -10.16
CA ASN A 119 14.79 8.89 -11.03
C ASN A 119 15.09 10.01 -12.06
N ILE A 120 14.11 10.86 -12.40
CA ILE A 120 14.30 12.07 -13.20
C ILE A 120 14.55 13.28 -12.30
N PHE A 121 13.76 13.45 -11.25
CA PHE A 121 13.83 14.59 -10.33
C PHE A 121 15.19 14.72 -9.64
N THR A 122 15.70 13.63 -9.07
CA THR A 122 16.88 13.66 -8.20
C THR A 122 18.14 14.04 -8.99
N PRO A 123 18.44 13.42 -10.15
CA PRO A 123 19.55 13.86 -10.99
C PRO A 123 19.37 15.28 -11.56
N THR A 124 18.14 15.64 -11.95
CA THR A 124 17.85 16.99 -12.47
C THR A 124 18.13 18.08 -11.44
N LEU A 125 17.62 17.90 -10.22
CA LEU A 125 17.86 18.84 -9.12
C LEU A 125 19.32 18.89 -8.69
N TYR A 126 20.02 17.74 -8.73
CA TYR A 126 21.47 17.70 -8.45
C TYR A 126 22.28 18.50 -9.47
N ASN A 127 21.92 18.39 -10.76
CA ASN A 127 22.61 19.08 -11.85
C ASN A 127 22.26 20.58 -11.91
N ASP A 128 21.04 20.96 -11.51
CA ASP A 128 20.61 22.37 -11.43
C ASP A 128 19.89 22.68 -10.10
N PRO A 129 20.65 22.97 -9.03
CA PRO A 129 20.07 23.36 -7.74
C PRO A 129 19.28 24.68 -7.80
N SER A 130 19.45 25.50 -8.85
CA SER A 130 18.74 26.78 -8.98
C SER A 130 17.24 26.61 -9.24
N LEU A 131 16.80 25.41 -9.63
CA LEU A 131 15.40 25.04 -9.76
C LEU A 131 14.62 25.27 -8.46
N ASN A 132 15.27 25.15 -7.30
CA ASN A 132 14.72 25.50 -5.98
C ASN A 132 13.32 24.88 -5.75
N VAL A 133 13.23 23.57 -5.95
CA VAL A 133 12.01 22.76 -5.76
C VAL A 133 12.29 21.60 -4.82
N THR A 134 11.25 21.09 -4.16
CA THR A 134 11.37 20.03 -3.16
C THR A 134 10.22 19.03 -3.29
N ALA A 135 10.50 17.74 -3.14
CA ALA A 135 9.51 16.68 -3.11
C ALA A 135 8.66 16.74 -1.84
N VAL A 136 7.33 16.75 -1.98
CA VAL A 136 6.40 16.95 -0.86
C VAL A 136 5.46 15.78 -0.63
N ALA A 137 5.14 14.99 -1.66
CA ALA A 137 4.26 13.83 -1.55
C ALA A 137 4.53 12.83 -2.68
N SER A 138 3.87 11.69 -2.66
CA SER A 138 3.90 10.74 -3.77
C SER A 138 2.53 10.16 -4.10
N MET A 139 2.25 9.93 -5.38
CA MET A 139 1.12 9.09 -5.78
C MET A 139 1.54 7.62 -5.82
N PHE A 140 2.72 7.27 -6.36
CA PHE A 140 3.19 5.87 -6.44
C PHE A 140 4.47 5.64 -5.63
N ARG A 141 4.42 4.73 -4.66
CA ARG A 141 5.59 4.40 -3.81
C ARG A 141 6.74 3.75 -4.57
N ARG A 142 6.42 2.86 -5.51
CA ARG A 142 7.37 2.07 -6.31
C ARG A 142 7.13 2.30 -7.79
N SER A 143 8.20 2.20 -8.57
CA SER A 143 8.10 2.33 -10.01
C SER A 143 7.38 1.15 -10.67
N PRO A 144 6.34 1.39 -11.50
CA PRO A 144 5.74 0.36 -12.34
C PRO A 144 6.62 0.02 -13.55
N LEU A 145 7.82 0.58 -13.68
CA LEU A 145 8.73 0.25 -14.76
C LEU A 145 9.14 -1.23 -14.72
N CYS A 146 9.11 -1.85 -15.89
CA CYS A 146 9.60 -3.18 -16.14
C CYS A 146 10.27 -3.28 -17.52
N VAL A 147 11.00 -4.37 -17.74
CA VAL A 147 11.35 -4.81 -19.10
C VAL A 147 10.47 -5.98 -19.49
N ALA A 148 9.70 -5.81 -20.55
CA ALA A 148 8.84 -6.85 -21.15
C ALA A 148 9.54 -7.51 -22.34
N SER A 149 9.35 -8.80 -22.52
CA SER A 149 9.93 -9.57 -23.62
C SER A 149 9.08 -10.80 -23.97
N LEU A 150 9.23 -11.30 -25.21
CA LEU A 150 8.65 -12.56 -25.65
C LEU A 150 9.62 -13.72 -25.32
N GLY A 151 9.76 -13.99 -24.02
CA GLY A 151 10.67 -14.99 -23.47
C GLY A 151 11.95 -14.39 -22.85
N PRO A 152 12.86 -15.25 -22.31
CA PRO A 152 14.05 -14.78 -21.60
C PRO A 152 15.02 -14.02 -22.51
N LEU A 153 15.47 -12.85 -22.06
CA LEU A 153 16.49 -12.06 -22.73
C LEU A 153 17.85 -12.74 -22.67
N LYS A 154 18.59 -12.68 -23.78
CA LYS A 154 19.95 -13.19 -23.94
C LYS A 154 20.97 -12.06 -23.88
N ASP A 155 22.24 -12.44 -23.73
CA ASP A 155 23.35 -11.50 -23.79
C ASP A 155 23.41 -10.88 -25.21
N GLY A 156 23.49 -9.55 -25.27
CA GLY A 156 23.51 -8.78 -26.51
C GLY A 156 22.15 -8.45 -27.13
N ASP A 157 21.04 -9.00 -26.61
CA ASP A 157 19.69 -8.65 -27.04
C ASP A 157 19.42 -7.15 -26.87
N VAL A 158 18.59 -6.60 -27.76
CA VAL A 158 18.29 -5.16 -27.78
C VAL A 158 17.02 -4.87 -27.00
N ILE A 159 17.11 -3.92 -26.07
CA ILE A 159 15.98 -3.37 -25.31
C ILE A 159 15.65 -1.98 -25.84
N GLY A 160 14.43 -1.76 -26.33
CA GLY A 160 13.92 -0.44 -26.67
C GLY A 160 13.40 0.29 -25.43
N ALA A 161 13.83 1.53 -25.19
CA ALA A 161 13.44 2.30 -24.00
C ALA A 161 13.11 3.76 -24.34
N HIS A 162 12.40 4.46 -23.45
CA HIS A 162 12.27 5.91 -23.54
C HIS A 162 13.66 6.57 -23.43
N GLU A 163 13.89 7.63 -24.18
CA GLU A 163 15.18 8.34 -24.27
C GLU A 163 15.76 8.68 -22.90
N ASP A 164 14.93 9.18 -21.99
CA ASP A 164 15.22 9.56 -20.61
C ASP A 164 15.52 8.37 -19.68
N THR A 165 15.23 7.14 -20.10
CA THR A 165 15.44 5.91 -19.31
C THR A 165 16.55 5.01 -19.86
N VAL A 166 17.17 5.36 -21.00
CA VAL A 166 18.19 4.51 -21.65
C VAL A 166 19.38 4.26 -20.73
N GLU A 167 19.96 5.29 -20.13
CA GLU A 167 21.12 5.16 -19.22
C GLU A 167 20.77 4.32 -17.98
N LEU A 168 19.60 4.59 -17.41
CA LEU A 168 19.06 3.87 -16.28
C LEU A 168 18.94 2.37 -16.57
N LEU A 169 18.26 2.00 -17.66
CA LEU A 169 18.08 0.60 -18.03
C LEU A 169 19.40 -0.04 -18.42
N GLN A 170 20.31 0.67 -19.09
CA GLN A 170 21.62 0.13 -19.47
C GLN A 170 22.45 -0.27 -18.25
N ARG A 171 22.31 0.48 -17.14
CA ARG A 171 22.94 0.15 -15.85
C ARG A 171 22.31 -1.06 -15.18
N ILE A 172 20.98 -1.24 -15.28
CA ILE A 172 20.26 -2.37 -14.69
C ILE A 172 20.47 -3.66 -15.50
N PHE A 173 20.57 -3.55 -16.83
CA PHE A 173 20.75 -4.68 -17.76
C PHE A 173 22.10 -4.55 -18.50
N PRO A 174 23.24 -4.71 -17.81
CA PRO A 174 24.56 -4.47 -18.39
C PRO A 174 24.96 -5.47 -19.48
N LYS A 175 24.24 -6.59 -19.61
CA LYS A 175 24.47 -7.63 -20.62
C LYS A 175 23.67 -7.41 -21.91
N GLN A 176 22.67 -6.54 -21.88
CA GLN A 176 21.83 -6.20 -23.01
C GLN A 176 22.28 -4.86 -23.61
N LYS A 177 21.83 -4.57 -24.83
CA LYS A 177 22.02 -3.26 -25.47
C LYS A 177 20.74 -2.46 -25.35
N VAL A 178 20.76 -1.35 -24.61
CA VAL A 178 19.59 -0.47 -24.46
C VAL A 178 19.67 0.68 -25.45
N VAL A 179 18.59 0.92 -26.19
CA VAL A 179 18.51 1.98 -27.21
C VAL A 179 17.23 2.79 -27.05
N ALA A 180 17.27 4.06 -27.43
CA ALA A 180 16.08 4.89 -27.49
C ALA A 180 15.11 4.35 -28.56
N SER A 181 13.84 4.23 -28.19
CA SER A 181 12.74 3.81 -29.05
C SER A 181 11.64 4.88 -29.05
N PRO A 182 10.95 5.10 -30.19
CA PRO A 182 9.81 6.02 -30.23
C PRO A 182 8.72 5.59 -29.24
N ARG A 183 8.24 6.54 -28.43
CA ARG A 183 7.18 6.29 -27.43
C ARG A 183 5.89 5.73 -28.04
N GLY A 184 5.58 6.06 -29.31
CA GLY A 184 4.31 5.66 -29.92
C GLY A 184 4.24 4.23 -30.45
N THR A 185 5.35 3.49 -30.52
CA THR A 185 5.44 2.21 -31.25
C THR A 185 6.06 1.07 -30.46
N LYS A 186 6.41 1.25 -29.18
CA LYS A 186 7.20 0.23 -28.44
C LYS A 186 6.53 -1.15 -28.41
N ASN A 187 5.23 -1.22 -28.18
CA ASN A 187 4.51 -2.49 -28.11
C ASN A 187 4.53 -3.18 -29.48
N THR A 188 4.28 -2.43 -30.54
CA THR A 188 4.35 -2.89 -31.93
C THR A 188 5.77 -3.36 -32.29
N ASP A 189 6.80 -2.59 -31.92
CA ASP A 189 8.20 -2.89 -32.17
C ASP A 189 8.67 -4.18 -31.47
N LEU A 190 8.15 -4.48 -30.28
CA LEU A 190 8.39 -5.77 -29.62
C LEU A 190 7.78 -6.93 -30.41
N LEU A 191 6.50 -6.79 -30.80
CA LEU A 191 5.77 -7.86 -31.50
C LEU A 191 6.30 -8.11 -32.91
N ASP A 192 6.83 -7.07 -33.57
CA ASP A 192 7.42 -7.15 -34.91
C ASP A 192 8.89 -7.64 -34.86
N GLY A 193 9.48 -7.77 -33.67
CA GLY A 193 10.84 -8.26 -33.45
C GLY A 193 11.93 -7.23 -33.66
N THR A 194 11.58 -5.94 -33.76
CA THR A 194 12.53 -4.81 -33.80
C THR A 194 13.39 -4.79 -32.53
N TYR A 195 12.77 -5.05 -31.37
CA TYR A 195 13.45 -5.24 -30.10
C TYR A 195 13.13 -6.62 -29.51
N GLN A 196 14.07 -7.20 -28.75
CA GLN A 196 13.85 -8.45 -28.01
C GLN A 196 13.23 -8.18 -26.64
N GLY A 197 13.38 -6.97 -26.12
CA GLY A 197 12.65 -6.47 -24.98
C GLY A 197 12.32 -4.99 -25.09
N ILE A 198 11.36 -4.52 -24.31
CA ILE A 198 10.99 -3.10 -24.24
C ILE A 198 10.85 -2.66 -22.78
N GLN A 199 11.21 -1.41 -22.51
CA GLN A 199 10.76 -0.72 -21.32
C GLN A 199 9.25 -0.55 -21.40
N ALA A 200 8.56 -1.03 -20.37
CA ALA A 200 7.12 -0.92 -20.24
C ALA A 200 6.72 -0.52 -18.80
N TYR A 201 5.56 0.10 -18.64
CA TYR A 201 4.88 0.30 -17.37
C TYR A 201 3.86 -0.82 -17.17
N THR A 202 3.95 -1.51 -16.04
CA THR A 202 3.03 -2.59 -15.67
C THR A 202 1.58 -2.12 -15.55
N THR A 203 1.35 -0.83 -15.28
CA THR A 203 0.03 -0.22 -15.11
C THR A 203 -0.67 0.15 -16.41
N THR A 204 0.06 0.25 -17.53
CA THR A 204 -0.47 0.81 -18.79
C THR A 204 -0.05 0.01 -20.02
N GLU A 205 1.25 -0.04 -20.29
CA GLU A 205 1.81 -0.59 -21.53
C GLU A 205 1.72 -2.12 -21.57
N ILE A 206 1.84 -2.81 -20.42
CA ILE A 206 1.65 -4.26 -20.33
C ILE A 206 0.20 -4.69 -20.63
N PRO A 207 -0.83 -4.12 -19.99
CA PRO A 207 -2.23 -4.36 -20.40
C PRO A 207 -2.48 -4.06 -21.88
N ALA A 208 -1.89 -2.98 -22.42
CA ALA A 208 -2.05 -2.62 -23.83
C ALA A 208 -1.39 -3.65 -24.76
N LEU A 209 -0.20 -4.14 -24.38
CA LEU A 209 0.50 -5.20 -25.09
C LEU A 209 -0.32 -6.50 -25.12
N HIS A 210 -0.92 -6.89 -23.99
CA HIS A 210 -1.80 -8.07 -23.96
C HIS A 210 -2.97 -7.94 -24.93
N HIS A 211 -3.68 -6.82 -24.95
CA HIS A 211 -4.77 -6.60 -25.91
C HIS A 211 -4.29 -6.57 -27.37
N LEU A 212 -3.15 -5.96 -27.63
CA LEU A 212 -2.55 -5.95 -28.96
C LEU A 212 -2.22 -7.38 -29.42
N MET A 213 -1.67 -8.22 -28.54
CA MET A 213 -1.40 -9.63 -28.81
C MET A 213 -2.68 -10.43 -29.09
N GLU A 214 -3.72 -10.28 -28.27
CA GLU A 214 -5.02 -10.91 -28.51
C GLU A 214 -5.58 -10.53 -29.88
N SER A 215 -5.48 -9.26 -30.25
CA SER A 215 -5.95 -8.76 -31.56
C SER A 215 -5.17 -9.35 -32.75
N ARG A 216 -3.90 -9.76 -32.52
CA ARG A 216 -3.04 -10.44 -33.50
C ARG A 216 -3.14 -11.98 -33.43
N GLY A 217 -4.00 -12.53 -32.58
CA GLY A 217 -4.15 -13.97 -32.38
C GLY A 217 -2.96 -14.63 -31.66
N MET A 218 -2.22 -13.85 -30.87
CA MET A 218 -1.10 -14.31 -30.05
C MET A 218 -1.57 -14.59 -28.62
N ASP A 219 -0.90 -15.51 -27.91
CA ASP A 219 -1.16 -15.81 -26.50
C ASP A 219 -0.53 -14.75 -25.60
N PRO A 220 -1.30 -13.95 -24.84
CA PRO A 220 -0.75 -12.94 -23.92
C PRO A 220 0.20 -13.52 -22.87
N ASN A 221 0.04 -14.79 -22.50
CA ASN A 221 0.91 -15.45 -21.52
C ASN A 221 2.34 -15.69 -22.04
N ALA A 222 2.60 -15.45 -23.34
CA ALA A 222 3.93 -15.49 -23.91
C ALA A 222 4.79 -14.28 -23.49
N VAL A 223 4.17 -13.19 -23.01
CA VAL A 223 4.89 -12.05 -22.46
C VAL A 223 5.38 -12.38 -21.06
N THR A 224 6.67 -12.19 -20.88
CA THR A 224 7.30 -12.14 -19.58
C THR A 224 7.75 -10.72 -19.31
N PHE A 225 7.65 -10.24 -18.07
CA PHE A 225 8.22 -8.95 -17.71
C PHE A 225 8.94 -9.02 -16.36
N GLN A 226 9.98 -8.22 -16.23
CA GLN A 226 10.79 -8.08 -15.02
C GLN A 226 10.64 -6.66 -14.50
N VAL A 227 9.95 -6.49 -13.37
CA VAL A 227 9.86 -5.19 -12.67
C VAL A 227 11.26 -4.77 -12.30
N LEU A 228 11.64 -3.53 -12.67
CA LEU A 228 13.03 -3.08 -12.58
C LEU A 228 13.58 -3.21 -11.15
N GLU A 229 12.82 -2.77 -10.15
CA GLU A 229 13.20 -2.85 -8.74
C GLU A 229 13.43 -4.29 -8.23
N ASP A 230 12.93 -5.31 -8.94
CA ASP A 230 13.05 -6.72 -8.56
C ASP A 230 14.16 -7.47 -9.34
N VAL A 231 14.83 -6.81 -10.30
CA VAL A 231 15.83 -7.45 -11.19
C VAL A 231 17.08 -7.92 -10.43
N VAL A 232 17.46 -7.19 -9.38
CA VAL A 232 18.62 -7.51 -8.54
C VAL A 232 18.18 -7.49 -7.08
N SER A 233 18.61 -8.47 -6.28
CA SER A 233 18.32 -8.52 -4.83
C SER A 233 19.48 -7.96 -4.00
N GLY A 234 19.18 -7.49 -2.78
CA GLY A 234 20.18 -6.98 -1.83
C GLY A 234 20.53 -5.49 -2.01
N SER A 235 21.66 -5.06 -1.45
CA SER A 235 22.12 -3.65 -1.49
C SER A 235 22.40 -3.12 -2.90
N SER A 236 22.53 -4.01 -3.89
CA SER A 236 22.69 -3.69 -5.31
C SER A 236 21.36 -3.59 -6.07
N ALA A 237 20.21 -3.85 -5.42
CA ALA A 237 18.90 -3.71 -6.02
C ALA A 237 18.67 -2.28 -6.52
N PRO A 238 18.18 -2.08 -7.75
CA PRO A 238 17.81 -0.75 -8.22
C PRO A 238 16.69 -0.19 -7.37
N GLN A 239 17.02 0.83 -6.57
CA GLN A 239 16.06 1.60 -5.80
C GLN A 239 15.63 2.78 -6.65
N LEU A 240 14.69 2.53 -7.57
CA LEU A 240 14.21 3.55 -8.51
C LEU A 240 13.38 4.66 -7.86
N GLY A 241 13.09 4.51 -6.57
CA GLY A 241 12.40 5.52 -5.79
C GLY A 241 10.90 5.54 -6.07
N TYR A 242 10.36 6.76 -6.16
CA TYR A 242 8.94 7.06 -6.40
C TYR A 242 8.71 7.42 -7.87
N SER A 243 7.82 6.73 -8.59
CA SER A 243 7.62 7.00 -10.04
C SER A 243 6.51 7.99 -10.36
N GLN A 244 5.85 8.56 -9.37
CA GLN A 244 4.88 9.62 -9.59
C GLN A 244 4.83 10.46 -8.33
N MET A 245 5.90 11.21 -8.07
CA MET A 245 6.00 12.08 -6.90
C MET A 245 5.46 13.48 -7.21
N LEU A 246 4.97 14.15 -6.18
CA LEU A 246 4.60 15.55 -6.22
C LEU A 246 5.72 16.38 -5.58
N PHE A 247 6.12 17.44 -6.26
CA PHE A 247 7.07 18.42 -5.75
C PHE A 247 6.45 19.82 -5.77
N ALA A 248 7.02 20.73 -4.99
CA ALA A 248 6.60 22.11 -4.94
C ALA A 248 7.79 23.05 -5.15
N ALA A 249 7.51 24.21 -5.72
CA ALA A 249 8.35 25.38 -5.58
C ALA A 249 8.60 25.67 -4.09
N ASN A 250 9.84 25.91 -3.67
CA ASN A 250 10.17 26.08 -2.25
C ASN A 250 9.39 27.21 -1.56
N GLU A 251 8.95 28.24 -2.30
CA GLU A 251 8.09 29.30 -1.79
C GLU A 251 6.80 28.76 -1.17
N ALA A 252 6.26 27.65 -1.70
CA ALA A 252 5.10 26.98 -1.14
C ALA A 252 5.31 26.53 0.32
N LEU A 253 6.58 26.42 0.76
CA LEU A 253 6.98 25.95 2.08
C LEU A 253 7.30 27.08 3.07
N GLU A 254 7.38 28.34 2.62
CA GLU A 254 7.96 29.46 3.39
C GLU A 254 7.01 30.17 4.37
N SER A 255 5.73 30.29 4.01
CA SER A 255 4.72 31.04 4.81
C SER A 255 3.48 30.20 5.08
N THR A 256 2.76 30.51 6.16
CA THR A 256 1.56 29.77 6.59
C THR A 256 0.54 29.65 5.48
N ASP A 257 0.11 30.75 4.85
CA ASP A 257 -0.91 30.73 3.80
C ASP A 257 -0.50 29.89 2.58
N ARG A 258 0.77 29.96 2.19
CA ARG A 258 1.31 29.16 1.07
C ARG A 258 1.37 27.67 1.40
N ARG A 259 1.80 27.34 2.62
CA ARG A 259 1.82 25.96 3.13
C ARG A 259 0.41 25.40 3.21
N GLU A 260 -0.55 26.20 3.69
CA GLU A 260 -1.95 25.82 3.75
C GLU A 260 -2.52 25.55 2.36
N ALA A 261 -2.22 26.39 1.36
CA ALA A 261 -2.64 26.17 -0.03
C ALA A 261 -2.05 24.88 -0.63
N ALA A 262 -0.76 24.63 -0.41
CA ALA A 262 -0.10 23.40 -0.87
C ALA A 262 -0.68 22.16 -0.17
N ASN A 263 -0.87 22.22 1.15
CA ASN A 263 -1.47 21.15 1.93
C ASN A 263 -2.94 20.89 1.55
N ALA A 264 -3.71 21.94 1.25
CA ALA A 264 -5.08 21.83 0.76
C ALA A 264 -5.14 21.13 -0.60
N PHE A 265 -4.18 21.40 -1.48
CA PHE A 265 -4.06 20.69 -2.76
C PHE A 265 -3.79 19.21 -2.53
N LEU A 266 -2.79 18.86 -1.73
CA LEU A 266 -2.45 17.47 -1.42
C LEU A 266 -3.63 16.75 -0.76
N ALA A 267 -4.29 17.37 0.21
CA ALA A 267 -5.46 16.81 0.87
C ALA A 267 -6.60 16.53 -0.12
N ALA A 268 -6.91 17.47 -1.01
CA ALA A 268 -7.92 17.26 -2.04
C ALA A 268 -7.53 16.15 -3.01
N THR A 269 -6.27 16.11 -3.48
CA THR A 269 -5.77 15.07 -4.39
C THR A 269 -5.90 13.67 -3.78
N PHE A 270 -5.51 13.50 -2.51
CA PHE A 270 -5.57 12.20 -1.86
C PHE A 270 -6.99 11.81 -1.40
N ASP A 271 -7.87 12.77 -1.09
CA ASP A 271 -9.32 12.52 -0.97
C ASP A 271 -9.89 12.01 -2.31
N GLY A 272 -9.43 12.58 -3.44
CA GLY A 272 -9.75 12.10 -4.77
C GLY A 272 -9.25 10.67 -5.01
N TRP A 273 -8.06 10.31 -4.55
CA TRP A 273 -7.56 8.93 -4.62
C TRP A 273 -8.38 7.96 -3.77
N GLN A 274 -8.78 8.37 -2.55
CA GLN A 274 -9.68 7.57 -1.73
C GLN A 274 -11.02 7.34 -2.44
N HIS A 275 -11.57 8.36 -3.10
CA HIS A 275 -12.75 8.23 -3.94
C HIS A 275 -12.51 7.25 -5.09
N ALA A 276 -11.37 7.37 -5.79
CA ALA A 276 -11.05 6.50 -6.92
C ALA A 276 -10.92 5.02 -6.53
N ILE A 277 -10.31 4.74 -5.38
CA ILE A 277 -10.21 3.39 -4.80
C ILE A 277 -11.60 2.85 -4.46
N ARG A 278 -12.46 3.67 -3.86
CA ARG A 278 -13.81 3.27 -3.42
C ARG A 278 -14.79 3.07 -4.56
N ASN A 279 -14.71 3.92 -5.59
CA ASN A 279 -15.67 4.01 -6.69
C ASN A 279 -14.94 4.01 -8.06
N PRO A 280 -14.39 2.87 -8.51
CA PRO A 280 -13.56 2.83 -9.71
C PRO A 280 -14.25 3.33 -10.98
N ASP A 281 -15.54 3.00 -11.15
CA ASP A 281 -16.30 3.41 -12.34
C ASP A 281 -16.51 4.94 -12.38
N GLU A 282 -16.88 5.55 -11.25
CA GLU A 282 -17.02 7.00 -11.12
C GLU A 282 -15.68 7.71 -11.36
N ALA A 283 -14.56 7.09 -10.93
CA ALA A 283 -13.22 7.63 -11.14
C ALA A 283 -12.82 7.63 -12.62
N ILE A 284 -13.16 6.58 -13.36
CA ILE A 284 -12.92 6.50 -14.80
C ILE A 284 -13.70 7.60 -15.52
N GLU A 285 -14.97 7.81 -15.14
CA GLU A 285 -15.79 8.90 -15.68
C GLU A 285 -15.19 10.28 -15.36
N ALA A 286 -14.69 10.47 -14.13
CA ALA A 286 -14.03 11.72 -13.73
C ALA A 286 -12.75 11.99 -14.54
N VAL A 287 -11.94 10.97 -14.84
CA VAL A 287 -10.75 11.13 -15.69
C VAL A 287 -11.13 11.57 -17.10
N VAL A 288 -12.14 10.93 -17.70
CA VAL A 288 -12.63 11.29 -19.05
C VAL A 288 -13.19 12.72 -19.08
N GLU A 289 -13.85 13.16 -18.01
CA GLU A 289 -14.35 14.53 -17.92
C GLU A 289 -13.22 15.54 -17.72
N ALA A 290 -12.26 15.25 -16.83
CA ALA A 290 -11.09 16.10 -16.61
C ALA A 290 -10.25 16.27 -17.89
N GLN A 291 -10.09 15.21 -18.68
CA GLN A 291 -9.44 15.27 -20.00
C GLN A 291 -10.10 16.34 -20.90
N LYS A 292 -11.44 16.32 -21.01
CA LYS A 292 -12.19 17.30 -21.81
C LYS A 292 -12.07 18.72 -21.27
N MET A 293 -12.12 18.87 -19.94
CA MET A 293 -12.03 20.17 -19.27
C MET A 293 -10.67 20.82 -19.50
N LEU A 294 -9.59 20.04 -19.38
CA LEU A 294 -8.22 20.54 -19.40
C LEU A 294 -7.59 20.54 -20.81
N LYS A 295 -8.19 19.83 -21.78
CA LYS A 295 -7.60 19.60 -23.11
C LYS A 295 -6.19 18.99 -23.01
N LEU A 296 -6.05 18.03 -22.10
CA LEU A 296 -4.84 17.24 -21.87
C LEU A 296 -5.13 15.79 -22.29
N ASP A 297 -5.49 15.59 -23.55
CA ASP A 297 -6.07 14.34 -24.10
C ASP A 297 -5.29 13.74 -25.30
N ASP A 298 -4.02 14.08 -25.48
CA ASP A 298 -3.24 13.61 -26.63
C ASP A 298 -2.64 12.21 -26.43
N GLU A 299 -3.35 11.18 -26.92
CA GLU A 299 -2.90 9.79 -26.95
C GLU A 299 -2.93 9.20 -28.37
N SER A 300 -2.17 9.74 -29.32
CA SER A 300 -1.85 8.97 -30.53
C SER A 300 -0.68 8.00 -30.27
N ASN A 301 -0.90 6.93 -29.51
CA ASN A 301 0.11 5.90 -29.21
C ASN A 301 -0.50 4.47 -29.21
N ASP A 302 0.34 3.42 -29.20
CA ASP A 302 -0.07 2.01 -29.12
C ASP A 302 -0.16 1.47 -27.68
N HIS A 303 -0.27 2.37 -26.71
CA HIS A 303 -0.33 2.08 -25.26
C HIS A 303 -1.76 2.22 -24.70
N TRP A 304 -2.75 2.38 -25.57
CA TRP A 304 -4.12 2.67 -25.18
C TRP A 304 -5.17 1.87 -25.96
N TYR A 305 -6.18 1.41 -25.22
CA TYR A 305 -7.39 0.82 -25.76
C TYR A 305 -8.62 1.49 -25.15
N ASP A 306 -9.49 2.05 -25.98
CA ASP A 306 -10.70 2.71 -25.50
C ASP A 306 -11.81 1.69 -25.15
N SER A 307 -11.58 0.91 -24.09
CA SER A 307 -12.56 -0.01 -23.51
C SER A 307 -12.69 0.21 -22.00
N LEU A 308 -13.89 -0.01 -21.46
CA LEU A 308 -14.13 0.12 -20.03
C LEU A 308 -13.37 -0.95 -19.21
N SER A 309 -13.21 -2.16 -19.75
CA SER A 309 -12.44 -3.23 -19.11
C SER A 309 -10.97 -2.86 -18.95
N PHE A 310 -10.36 -2.33 -20.02
CA PHE A 310 -8.97 -1.85 -20.00
C PHE A 310 -8.78 -0.73 -18.97
N LYS A 311 -9.68 0.27 -18.98
CA LYS A 311 -9.62 1.37 -18.00
C LYS A 311 -9.77 0.88 -16.55
N ARG A 312 -10.63 -0.12 -16.30
CA ARG A 312 -10.76 -0.74 -14.98
C ARG A 312 -9.50 -1.47 -14.56
N GLU A 313 -8.87 -2.22 -15.46
CA GLU A 313 -7.61 -2.91 -15.20
C GLU A 313 -6.48 -1.91 -14.88
N MET A 314 -6.28 -0.90 -15.74
CA MET A 314 -5.29 0.16 -15.51
C MET A 314 -5.50 0.88 -14.18
N LEU A 315 -6.75 1.23 -13.84
CA LEU A 315 -7.07 1.89 -12.58
C LEU A 315 -6.81 0.97 -11.38
N ALA A 316 -7.13 -0.33 -11.49
CA ALA A 316 -6.86 -1.30 -10.43
C ALA A 316 -5.35 -1.45 -10.19
N LEU A 317 -4.55 -1.52 -11.25
CA LEU A 317 -3.08 -1.58 -11.15
C LEU A 317 -2.53 -0.28 -10.56
N THR A 318 -2.98 0.87 -11.04
CA THR A 318 -2.60 2.20 -10.56
C THR A 318 -2.92 2.37 -9.06
N THR A 319 -4.13 2.04 -8.64
CA THR A 319 -4.54 2.17 -7.23
C THR A 319 -3.76 1.24 -6.30
N ASN A 320 -3.20 0.12 -6.80
CA ASN A 320 -2.30 -0.70 -6.01
C ASN A 320 -1.03 0.06 -5.62
N HIS A 321 -0.41 0.81 -6.54
CA HIS A 321 0.73 1.67 -6.26
C HIS A 321 0.37 2.82 -5.31
N VAL A 322 -0.82 3.40 -5.44
CA VAL A 322 -1.31 4.44 -4.54
C VAL A 322 -1.49 3.92 -3.12
N LYS A 323 -2.09 2.75 -2.94
CA LYS A 323 -2.23 2.12 -1.61
C LYS A 323 -0.89 1.84 -0.93
N GLU A 324 0.19 1.68 -1.69
CA GLU A 324 1.54 1.55 -1.12
C GLU A 324 2.07 2.85 -0.52
N THR A 325 1.50 4.01 -0.83
CA THR A 325 1.89 5.29 -0.20
C THR A 325 1.20 5.52 1.15
N PHE A 326 0.30 4.62 1.56
CA PHE A 326 -0.43 4.74 2.82
C PHE A 326 0.50 4.61 4.02
N VAL A 327 0.58 5.64 4.85
CA VAL A 327 1.37 5.62 6.10
C VAL A 327 0.56 6.31 7.19
N GLY A 328 0.31 5.58 8.27
CA GLY A 328 -0.46 6.09 9.39
C GLY A 328 -1.94 6.26 9.01
N ASP A 329 -2.36 7.50 8.78
CA ASP A 329 -3.74 7.89 8.53
C ASP A 329 -3.99 8.41 7.10
N ARG A 330 -2.95 8.57 6.27
CA ARG A 330 -3.08 9.23 4.96
C ARG A 330 -2.32 8.52 3.84
N LEU A 331 -2.84 8.71 2.64
CA LEU A 331 -2.15 8.35 1.39
C LEU A 331 -1.13 9.43 1.04
N GLY A 332 -0.13 9.02 0.27
CA GLY A 332 0.78 9.90 -0.41
C GLY A 332 2.02 10.33 0.34
N VAL A 333 2.35 9.60 1.39
CA VAL A 333 3.47 9.94 2.27
C VAL A 333 4.78 9.46 1.66
N LEU A 334 5.78 10.34 1.66
CA LEU A 334 7.16 9.99 1.34
C LEU A 334 7.83 9.39 2.59
N SER A 335 8.52 8.26 2.41
CA SER A 335 9.32 7.60 3.46
C SER A 335 10.76 8.10 3.34
N PRO A 336 11.31 8.76 4.38
CA PRO A 336 12.70 9.23 4.36
C PRO A 336 13.70 8.09 4.12
N ASN A 337 13.46 6.91 4.69
CA ASN A 337 14.32 5.73 4.51
C ASN A 337 14.29 5.21 3.06
N ARG A 338 13.11 5.17 2.44
CA ARG A 338 13.03 4.78 1.03
C ARG A 338 13.65 5.84 0.13
N TRP A 339 13.38 7.11 0.41
CA TRP A 339 13.95 8.23 -0.33
C TRP A 339 15.48 8.16 -0.31
N SER A 340 16.09 7.95 0.86
CA SER A 340 17.53 7.89 1.00
C SER A 340 18.15 6.73 0.23
N LYS A 341 17.58 5.53 0.34
CA LYS A 341 18.04 4.35 -0.42
C LYS A 341 17.99 4.60 -1.93
N ALA A 342 16.93 5.26 -2.41
CA ALA A 342 16.79 5.61 -3.83
C ALA A 342 17.81 6.67 -4.26
N THR A 343 17.96 7.74 -3.48
CA THR A 343 18.93 8.82 -3.73
C THR A 343 20.36 8.29 -3.78
N GLU A 344 20.75 7.43 -2.83
CA GLU A 344 22.05 6.77 -2.79
C GLU A 344 22.31 5.95 -4.07
N TRP A 345 21.32 5.20 -4.55
CA TRP A 345 21.47 4.41 -5.78
C TRP A 345 21.49 5.28 -7.04
N LEU A 346 20.60 6.26 -7.13
CA LEU A 346 20.47 7.16 -8.29
C LEU A 346 21.69 8.06 -8.46
N LEU A 347 22.31 8.49 -7.35
CA LEU A 347 23.47 9.38 -7.35
C LEU A 347 24.75 8.67 -6.90
N GLN A 348 24.84 7.34 -6.98
CA GLN A 348 25.99 6.55 -6.48
C GLN A 348 27.35 6.99 -7.07
N ASP A 349 27.36 7.58 -8.27
CA ASP A 349 28.57 8.03 -8.96
C ASP A 349 28.97 9.46 -8.56
N LYS A 350 28.17 10.10 -7.68
CA LYS A 350 28.39 11.42 -7.10
C LYS A 350 28.92 11.25 -5.67
N LYS A 351 29.73 12.21 -5.22
CA LYS A 351 30.30 12.21 -3.86
C LYS A 351 29.54 13.19 -2.98
N ASP A 352 29.45 12.87 -1.69
CA ASP A 352 28.98 13.76 -0.63
C ASP A 352 27.55 14.31 -0.83
N VAL A 353 26.63 13.45 -1.29
CA VAL A 353 25.20 13.80 -1.41
C VAL A 353 24.49 13.54 -0.10
N ASP A 354 23.73 14.52 0.40
CA ASP A 354 22.80 14.32 1.52
C ASP A 354 21.80 13.20 1.14
N PRO A 355 21.65 12.12 1.92
CA PRO A 355 20.68 11.07 1.63
C PRO A 355 19.23 11.59 1.53
N LEU A 356 18.91 12.72 2.17
CA LEU A 356 17.60 13.37 2.11
C LEU A 356 17.54 14.53 1.11
N PHE A 357 18.53 14.63 0.20
CA PHE A 357 18.56 15.67 -0.83
C PHE A 357 17.26 15.68 -1.65
N GLY A 358 16.68 16.87 -1.80
CA GLY A 358 15.45 17.08 -2.58
C GLY A 358 14.16 16.64 -1.87
N LEU A 359 14.22 16.16 -0.62
CA LEU A 359 13.04 15.77 0.17
C LEU A 359 12.60 16.91 1.10
N ASP A 360 11.29 17.10 1.26
CA ASP A 360 10.73 18.03 2.23
C ASP A 360 11.04 17.59 3.67
N GLN A 361 11.91 18.34 4.34
CA GLN A 361 12.25 18.15 5.74
C GLN A 361 11.31 18.91 6.70
N THR A 362 10.39 19.72 6.17
CA THR A 362 9.43 20.50 6.97
C THR A 362 8.14 19.75 7.27
N SER A 363 7.98 18.53 6.75
CA SER A 363 6.82 17.65 7.00
C SER A 363 5.48 18.25 6.55
N LEU A 364 5.43 18.87 5.37
CA LEU A 364 4.21 19.40 4.77
C LEU A 364 3.10 18.33 4.68
N TRP A 365 3.45 17.12 4.24
CA TRP A 365 2.52 16.00 4.05
C TRP A 365 2.96 14.74 4.78
N ALA A 366 3.21 14.86 6.09
CA ALA A 366 3.54 13.74 6.96
C ALA A 366 2.37 13.37 7.88
N PRO A 367 2.25 12.11 8.31
CA PRO A 367 1.37 11.74 9.41
C PRO A 367 1.81 12.42 10.71
N PRO A 368 0.90 12.64 11.68
CA PRO A 368 1.26 13.12 13.01
C PRO A 368 2.36 12.28 13.66
N ALA A 369 3.33 12.93 14.30
CA ALA A 369 4.50 12.26 14.90
C ALA A 369 4.16 11.34 16.09
N ASN A 370 2.97 11.51 16.68
CA ASN A 370 2.43 10.66 17.74
C ASN A 370 1.74 9.39 17.20
N LEU A 371 1.57 9.24 15.88
CA LEU A 371 1.02 8.00 15.32
C LEU A 371 2.03 6.86 15.34
N LEU A 372 1.64 5.77 16.00
CA LEU A 372 2.29 4.47 15.92
C LEU A 372 1.96 3.83 14.56
N ASN A 373 2.53 4.35 13.48
CA ASN A 373 2.32 3.84 12.14
C ASN A 373 3.12 2.54 11.93
N GLY A 374 2.45 1.49 11.43
CA GLY A 374 3.03 0.18 11.16
C GLY A 374 3.16 -0.14 9.68
N ASN A 375 2.66 0.70 8.78
CA ASN A 375 2.75 0.44 7.34
C ASN A 375 4.19 0.32 6.84
N GLU A 376 5.08 1.24 7.23
CA GLU A 376 6.47 1.19 6.74
C GLU A 376 7.25 0.04 7.39
N LEU A 377 7.06 -0.17 8.70
CA LEU A 377 7.64 -1.32 9.41
C LEU A 377 7.20 -2.66 8.80
N ALA A 378 5.93 -2.77 8.37
CA ALA A 378 5.42 -3.95 7.68
C ALA A 378 6.10 -4.18 6.34
N ARG A 379 6.35 -3.12 5.58
CA ARG A 379 7.06 -3.20 4.29
C ARG A 379 8.51 -3.63 4.48
N GLU A 380 9.23 -3.00 5.40
CA GLU A 380 10.62 -3.36 5.70
C GLU A 380 10.73 -4.83 6.13
N ALA A 381 9.86 -5.28 7.05
CA ALA A 381 9.84 -6.66 7.49
C ALA A 381 9.55 -7.66 6.36
N LEU A 382 8.70 -7.29 5.40
CA LEU A 382 8.38 -8.12 4.25
C LEU A 382 9.49 -8.11 3.19
N GLU A 383 10.14 -6.97 2.95
CA GLU A 383 11.32 -6.84 2.10
C GLU A 383 12.47 -7.71 2.63
N ASP A 384 12.70 -7.71 3.95
CA ASP A 384 13.68 -8.58 4.61
C ASP A 384 13.34 -10.07 4.45
N ALA A 385 12.06 -10.43 4.66
CA ALA A 385 11.60 -11.80 4.48
C ALA A 385 11.75 -12.28 3.02
N LYS A 386 11.39 -11.43 2.05
CA LYS A 386 11.58 -11.68 0.60
C LYS A 386 13.05 -11.91 0.28
N PHE A 387 13.93 -11.03 0.77
CA PHE A 387 15.37 -11.16 0.54
C PHE A 387 15.91 -12.50 1.07
N SER A 388 15.53 -12.86 2.30
CA SER A 388 15.91 -14.14 2.89
C SER A 388 15.36 -15.34 2.12
N ALA A 389 14.12 -15.26 1.64
CA ALA A 389 13.47 -16.32 0.86
C ALA A 389 14.13 -16.53 -0.51
N MET A 390 14.49 -15.45 -1.22
CA MET A 390 15.22 -15.53 -2.49
C MET A 390 16.61 -16.14 -2.31
N LYS A 391 17.30 -15.76 -1.22
CA LYS A 391 18.61 -16.36 -0.88
C LYS A 391 18.46 -17.85 -0.57
N PHE A 392 17.42 -18.23 0.15
CA PHE A 392 17.09 -19.62 0.44
C PHE A 392 16.84 -20.42 -0.85
N GLU A 393 16.02 -19.88 -1.77
CA GLU A 393 15.74 -20.49 -3.07
C GLU A 393 17.01 -20.67 -3.91
N THR A 394 17.86 -19.66 -3.96
CA THR A 394 19.16 -19.74 -4.66
C THR A 394 20.07 -20.81 -4.05
N THR A 395 20.01 -21.00 -2.74
CA THR A 395 20.90 -21.93 -2.01
C THR A 395 20.41 -23.38 -2.11
N TYR A 396 19.10 -23.61 -2.00
CA TYR A 396 18.53 -24.96 -1.86
C TYR A 396 17.63 -25.39 -3.03
N GLY A 397 17.44 -24.54 -4.05
CA GLY A 397 16.66 -24.86 -5.25
C GLY A 397 15.15 -25.01 -5.03
N ARG A 398 14.63 -24.54 -3.89
CA ARG A 398 13.19 -24.50 -3.57
C ARG A 398 12.87 -23.28 -2.71
N LYS A 399 11.62 -22.82 -2.74
CA LYS A 399 11.16 -21.72 -1.87
C LYS A 399 10.86 -22.19 -0.45
N PRO A 400 10.91 -21.29 0.55
CA PRO A 400 10.28 -21.53 1.84
C PRO A 400 8.77 -21.76 1.66
N SER A 401 8.21 -22.71 2.40
CA SER A 401 6.86 -23.22 2.19
C SER A 401 5.97 -23.13 3.44
N LEU A 402 4.72 -22.71 3.25
CA LEU A 402 3.71 -22.54 4.29
C LEU A 402 2.43 -23.29 3.94
N ALA A 403 1.92 -24.11 4.86
CA ALA A 403 0.55 -24.62 4.80
C ALA A 403 -0.39 -23.76 5.65
N VAL A 404 -1.50 -23.32 5.07
CA VAL A 404 -2.58 -22.61 5.77
C VAL A 404 -3.83 -23.50 5.76
N ILE A 405 -4.27 -23.94 6.93
CA ILE A 405 -5.41 -24.86 7.07
C ILE A 405 -6.61 -24.10 7.64
N THR A 406 -7.69 -24.03 6.87
CA THR A 406 -8.96 -23.38 7.24
C THR A 406 -10.07 -24.41 7.30
N VAL A 407 -10.94 -24.33 8.32
CA VAL A 407 -12.15 -25.15 8.42
C VAL A 407 -13.37 -24.24 8.43
N GLY A 408 -14.22 -24.34 7.42
CA GLY A 408 -15.40 -23.49 7.25
C GLY A 408 -15.08 -22.08 6.75
N GLU A 409 -16.12 -21.26 6.71
CA GLU A 409 -16.02 -19.83 6.41
C GLU A 409 -15.75 -19.07 7.71
N LEU A 410 -14.70 -18.25 7.75
CA LEU A 410 -14.42 -17.42 8.92
C LEU A 410 -15.15 -16.09 8.76
N ALA A 411 -15.97 -15.69 9.74
CA ALA A 411 -16.67 -14.40 9.73
C ALA A 411 -15.72 -13.20 9.51
N ARG A 412 -14.46 -13.30 9.96
CA ARG A 412 -13.42 -12.29 9.71
C ARG A 412 -13.01 -12.15 8.24
N TYR A 413 -13.49 -13.02 7.34
CA TYR A 413 -13.31 -12.94 5.90
C TYR A 413 -14.56 -12.47 5.16
N GLU A 414 -15.66 -12.22 5.87
CA GLU A 414 -16.76 -11.42 5.32
C GLU A 414 -16.19 -10.08 4.83
N HIS A 415 -16.54 -9.70 3.60
CA HIS A 415 -16.03 -8.52 2.90
C HIS A 415 -14.54 -8.51 2.54
N SER A 416 -13.86 -9.68 2.51
CA SER A 416 -12.45 -9.81 2.12
C SER A 416 -12.11 -9.03 0.84
N GLN A 417 -12.91 -9.20 -0.22
CA GLN A 417 -12.73 -8.49 -1.50
C GLN A 417 -12.80 -6.96 -1.35
N ARG A 418 -13.80 -6.44 -0.62
CA ARG A 418 -13.94 -5.00 -0.40
C ARG A 418 -12.79 -4.46 0.44
N ARG A 419 -12.34 -5.17 1.47
CA ARG A 419 -11.18 -4.76 2.28
C ARG A 419 -9.89 -4.75 1.46
N VAL A 420 -9.69 -5.76 0.60
CA VAL A 420 -8.53 -5.80 -0.31
C VAL A 420 -8.57 -4.60 -1.24
N GLN A 421 -9.73 -4.32 -1.85
CA GLN A 421 -9.90 -3.14 -2.70
C GLN A 421 -9.47 -1.86 -1.98
N LEU A 422 -9.95 -1.65 -0.74
CA LEU A 422 -9.76 -0.42 0.01
C LEU A 422 -8.34 -0.22 0.57
N TYR A 423 -7.73 -1.28 1.12
CA TYR A 423 -6.56 -1.14 2.00
C TYR A 423 -5.34 -1.95 1.58
N SER A 424 -5.42 -2.69 0.48
CA SER A 424 -4.41 -3.69 0.15
C SER A 424 -4.08 -3.72 -1.32
N ASN A 425 -2.85 -4.08 -1.66
CA ASN A 425 -2.50 -4.57 -2.98
C ASN A 425 -2.12 -6.07 -2.89
N PRO A 426 -2.04 -6.81 -4.01
CA PRO A 426 -1.72 -8.24 -3.99
C PRO A 426 -0.34 -8.57 -3.42
N SER A 427 0.66 -7.70 -3.59
CA SER A 427 2.05 -7.95 -3.20
C SER A 427 2.36 -7.70 -1.72
N ASN A 428 1.56 -6.87 -1.04
CA ASN A 428 1.79 -6.41 0.34
C ASN A 428 0.51 -6.50 1.19
N SER A 429 -0.34 -7.48 0.88
CA SER A 429 -1.62 -7.69 1.55
C SER A 429 -1.47 -8.21 2.98
N TRP A 430 -2.31 -7.69 3.86
CA TRP A 430 -2.63 -8.26 5.18
C TRP A 430 -3.84 -9.21 5.16
N PHE A 431 -4.44 -9.44 4.00
CA PHE A 431 -5.67 -10.23 3.85
C PHE A 431 -5.51 -11.50 3.01
N THR A 432 -4.45 -11.60 2.20
CA THR A 432 -4.23 -12.72 1.28
C THR A 432 -2.81 -13.26 1.46
N LYS A 433 -2.69 -14.47 2.02
CA LYS A 433 -1.37 -15.07 2.27
C LYS A 433 -0.77 -15.65 1.00
N THR A 434 -1.61 -16.26 0.16
CA THR A 434 -1.17 -16.89 -1.09
C THR A 434 -0.59 -15.88 -2.07
N ASP A 435 -1.29 -14.77 -2.32
CA ASP A 435 -0.81 -13.74 -3.26
C ASP A 435 0.50 -13.12 -2.77
N VAL A 436 0.56 -12.74 -1.49
CA VAL A 436 1.76 -12.13 -0.90
C VAL A 436 2.91 -13.12 -0.88
N GLY A 437 2.66 -14.38 -0.51
CA GLY A 437 3.69 -15.41 -0.53
C GLY A 437 4.26 -15.58 -1.94
N LYS A 438 3.39 -15.74 -2.94
CA LYS A 438 3.79 -15.86 -4.35
C LYS A 438 4.61 -14.65 -4.81
N SER A 439 4.17 -13.43 -4.51
CA SER A 439 4.88 -12.20 -4.87
C SER A 439 6.22 -12.01 -4.15
N ASN A 440 6.43 -12.66 -3.01
CA ASN A 440 7.61 -12.47 -2.16
C ASN A 440 8.52 -13.71 -2.06
N GLY A 441 8.34 -14.70 -2.95
CA GLY A 441 9.25 -15.85 -3.04
C GLY A 441 8.94 -16.98 -2.06
N PHE A 442 7.69 -17.13 -1.63
CA PHE A 442 7.20 -18.21 -0.78
C PHE A 442 6.20 -19.09 -1.52
N ASP A 443 6.21 -20.38 -1.22
CA ASP A 443 5.19 -21.31 -1.66
C ASP A 443 4.12 -21.45 -0.57
N VAL A 444 2.89 -21.04 -0.85
CA VAL A 444 1.79 -21.11 0.12
C VAL A 444 0.74 -22.11 -0.38
N THR A 445 0.47 -23.12 0.44
CA THR A 445 -0.57 -24.12 0.19
C THR A 445 -1.77 -23.85 1.09
N GLU A 446 -2.91 -23.53 0.51
CA GLU A 446 -4.19 -23.40 1.24
C GLU A 446 -4.95 -24.71 1.24
N ILE A 447 -5.32 -25.19 2.44
CA ILE A 447 -6.14 -26.37 2.66
C ILE A 447 -7.44 -25.90 3.29
N ASN A 448 -8.48 -25.75 2.46
CA ASN A 448 -9.81 -25.32 2.90
C ASN A 448 -10.71 -26.54 3.04
N LEU A 449 -11.15 -26.79 4.28
CA LEU A 449 -11.98 -27.93 4.66
C LEU A 449 -13.39 -27.47 5.01
N ASP A 450 -14.38 -28.29 4.69
CA ASP A 450 -15.78 -27.98 4.96
C ASP A 450 -16.14 -28.24 6.44
N GLU A 451 -16.73 -27.27 7.12
CA GLU A 451 -17.06 -27.36 8.55
C GLU A 451 -18.08 -28.45 8.90
N THR A 452 -18.95 -28.82 7.95
CA THR A 452 -20.02 -29.80 8.17
C THR A 452 -19.53 -31.24 8.08
N THR A 453 -18.40 -31.46 7.40
CA THR A 453 -17.82 -32.80 7.17
C THR A 453 -16.52 -33.03 7.93
N THR A 454 -15.83 -31.97 8.34
CA THR A 454 -14.55 -32.07 9.03
C THR A 454 -14.72 -32.50 10.47
N THR A 455 -14.05 -33.60 10.85
CA THR A 455 -13.95 -34.08 12.22
C THR A 455 -12.56 -33.77 12.79
N THR A 456 -12.40 -33.92 14.10
CA THR A 456 -11.07 -33.82 14.74
C THR A 456 -10.06 -34.78 14.09
N ASP A 457 -10.42 -36.05 13.88
CA ASP A 457 -9.51 -37.06 13.36
C ASP A 457 -9.14 -36.83 11.89
N SER A 458 -10.09 -36.34 11.08
CA SER A 458 -9.80 -36.00 9.68
C SER A 458 -8.88 -34.78 9.58
N LEU A 459 -9.09 -33.76 10.43
CA LEU A 459 -8.20 -32.60 10.47
C LEU A 459 -6.79 -32.96 10.96
N LEU A 460 -6.69 -33.80 11.98
CA LEU A 460 -5.40 -34.35 12.42
C LEU A 460 -4.70 -35.09 11.28
N SER A 461 -5.43 -35.92 10.53
CA SER A 461 -4.89 -36.66 9.39
C SER A 461 -4.29 -35.73 8.32
N GLU A 462 -4.97 -34.61 8.02
CA GLU A 462 -4.43 -33.60 7.09
C GLU A 462 -3.16 -32.93 7.64
N ILE A 463 -3.11 -32.58 8.93
CA ILE A 463 -1.91 -32.04 9.58
C ILE A 463 -0.74 -33.04 9.48
N TYR A 464 -0.97 -34.31 9.81
CA TYR A 464 0.06 -35.35 9.74
C TYR A 464 0.59 -35.57 8.32
N LYS A 465 -0.28 -35.44 7.31
CA LYS A 465 0.09 -35.58 5.90
C LYS A 465 0.92 -34.41 5.39
N ILE A 466 0.57 -33.18 5.76
CA ILE A 466 1.24 -31.99 5.23
C ILE A 466 2.52 -31.65 5.99
N ARG A 467 2.59 -31.94 7.29
CA ARG A 467 3.66 -31.45 8.17
C ARG A 467 5.07 -31.82 7.73
N ASP A 468 5.27 -32.92 7.03
CA ASP A 468 6.61 -33.35 6.57
C ASP A 468 7.02 -32.69 5.25
N ASN A 469 6.08 -32.03 4.55
CA ASN A 469 6.26 -31.46 3.21
C ASN A 469 6.33 -29.92 3.19
N VAL A 470 6.19 -29.27 4.34
CA VAL A 470 6.23 -27.81 4.46
C VAL A 470 7.17 -27.34 5.57
N ASP A 471 7.62 -26.09 5.48
CA ASP A 471 8.50 -25.49 6.50
C ASP A 471 7.68 -24.89 7.66
N GLY A 472 6.48 -24.37 7.38
CA GLY A 472 5.58 -23.81 8.40
C GLY A 472 4.12 -24.23 8.24
N ILE A 473 3.39 -24.29 9.34
CA ILE A 473 1.96 -24.61 9.39
C ILE A 473 1.23 -23.51 10.18
N GLN A 474 0.15 -22.99 9.59
CA GLN A 474 -0.82 -22.15 10.26
C GLN A 474 -2.19 -22.83 10.24
N VAL A 475 -2.72 -23.16 11.41
CA VAL A 475 -4.11 -23.61 11.57
C VAL A 475 -4.96 -22.40 11.94
N MET A 476 -5.93 -22.08 11.09
CA MET A 476 -6.73 -20.86 11.22
C MET A 476 -7.71 -20.94 12.41
N TRP A 477 -7.91 -19.78 13.04
CA TRP A 477 -8.80 -19.62 14.20
C TRP A 477 -10.05 -18.77 13.86
N PRO A 478 -11.19 -19.00 14.52
CA PRO A 478 -11.48 -20.14 15.39
C PRO A 478 -11.76 -21.43 14.60
N LEU A 479 -11.56 -22.58 15.23
CA LEU A 479 -12.09 -23.86 14.72
C LEU A 479 -13.57 -24.01 15.14
N PRO A 480 -14.40 -24.73 14.36
CA PRO A 480 -15.75 -25.11 14.76
C PRO A 480 -15.80 -25.77 16.14
N GLU A 481 -16.87 -25.52 16.90
CA GLU A 481 -17.05 -26.07 18.27
C GLU A 481 -17.05 -27.62 18.31
N SER A 482 -17.40 -28.26 17.20
CA SER A 482 -17.37 -29.72 17.03
C SER A 482 -15.96 -30.31 16.99
N ILE A 483 -14.92 -29.48 16.84
CA ILE A 483 -13.53 -29.89 16.73
C ILE A 483 -12.82 -29.69 18.07
N ASP A 484 -12.10 -30.72 18.52
CA ASP A 484 -11.22 -30.65 19.69
C ASP A 484 -9.96 -29.85 19.33
N SER A 485 -10.09 -28.53 19.46
CA SER A 485 -9.05 -27.56 19.14
C SER A 485 -7.73 -27.83 19.86
N ALA A 486 -7.78 -28.28 21.12
CA ALA A 486 -6.57 -28.59 21.88
C ALA A 486 -5.78 -29.75 21.26
N LYS A 487 -6.45 -30.81 20.79
CA LYS A 487 -5.76 -31.90 20.08
C LYS A 487 -5.15 -31.43 18.76
N VAL A 488 -5.89 -30.62 18.01
CA VAL A 488 -5.48 -30.13 16.70
C VAL A 488 -4.25 -29.24 16.81
N TYR A 489 -4.27 -28.24 17.69
CA TYR A 489 -3.15 -27.32 17.84
C TYR A 489 -1.89 -28.02 18.34
N ASN A 490 -2.01 -28.94 19.31
CA ASN A 490 -0.89 -29.74 19.82
C ASN A 490 -0.29 -30.71 18.77
N ALA A 491 -0.97 -30.96 17.65
CA ALA A 491 -0.44 -31.80 16.58
C ALA A 491 0.53 -31.07 15.65
N VAL A 492 0.59 -29.74 15.70
CA VAL A 492 1.52 -28.93 14.93
C VAL A 492 2.92 -29.01 15.57
N PRO A 493 3.96 -29.44 14.83
CA PRO A 493 5.33 -29.47 15.36
C PRO A 493 5.84 -28.09 15.79
N LEU A 494 6.56 -28.00 16.92
CA LEU A 494 7.03 -26.73 17.48
C LEU A 494 7.98 -25.97 16.55
N ASP A 495 8.78 -26.67 15.76
CA ASP A 495 9.70 -26.12 14.76
C ASP A 495 8.99 -25.64 13.48
N LYS A 496 7.70 -25.98 13.32
CA LYS A 496 6.83 -25.57 12.21
C LYS A 496 5.65 -24.69 12.66
N ASP A 497 5.53 -24.40 13.95
CA ASP A 497 4.52 -23.52 14.54
C ASP A 497 4.86 -22.03 14.28
N VAL A 498 4.72 -21.62 13.03
CA VAL A 498 5.07 -20.26 12.56
C VAL A 498 4.02 -19.21 12.95
N ASP A 499 2.85 -19.64 13.44
CA ASP A 499 1.79 -18.76 13.95
C ASP A 499 1.87 -18.56 15.47
N GLY A 500 2.73 -19.31 16.16
CA GLY A 500 3.00 -19.19 17.60
C GLY A 500 1.87 -19.70 18.50
N ILE A 501 1.12 -20.72 18.07
CA ILE A 501 -0.04 -21.23 18.82
C ILE A 501 0.34 -21.82 20.18
N HIS A 502 1.58 -22.29 20.36
CA HIS A 502 2.07 -22.87 21.63
C HIS A 502 2.69 -21.84 22.61
N TYR A 503 2.66 -20.55 22.29
CA TYR A 503 3.48 -19.52 22.95
C TYR A 503 3.30 -19.45 24.48
N THR A 504 2.07 -19.48 24.97
CA THR A 504 1.77 -19.34 26.41
C THR A 504 1.88 -20.65 27.19
N GLY A 505 2.10 -21.77 26.49
CA GLY A 505 2.01 -23.11 27.05
C GLY A 505 3.37 -23.70 27.38
N TRP A 506 4.17 -24.06 26.36
CA TRP A 506 5.27 -25.03 26.53
C TRP A 506 6.33 -24.97 25.42
N GLY A 507 6.90 -23.79 25.15
CA GLY A 507 8.10 -23.68 24.32
C GLY A 507 7.84 -23.50 22.82
N SER A 508 6.92 -22.59 22.45
CA SER A 508 6.86 -22.14 21.06
C SER A 508 8.21 -21.55 20.65
N LYS A 509 8.67 -21.94 19.46
CA LYS A 509 9.92 -21.43 18.89
C LYS A 509 9.74 -20.02 18.33
N TYR A 510 8.54 -19.70 17.87
CA TYR A 510 8.22 -18.44 17.22
C TYR A 510 7.19 -17.65 18.02
N PRO A 511 7.32 -16.32 18.10
CA PRO A 511 6.30 -15.51 18.73
C PRO A 511 5.03 -15.46 17.86
N PRO A 512 3.84 -15.36 18.47
CA PRO A 512 2.59 -15.30 17.73
C PRO A 512 2.52 -14.01 16.91
N VAL A 513 2.05 -14.14 15.67
CA VAL A 513 2.33 -13.14 14.61
C VAL A 513 1.79 -11.75 14.91
N THR A 514 0.56 -11.64 15.45
CA THR A 514 -0.07 -10.36 15.75
C THR A 514 0.49 -9.70 17.01
N PRO A 515 0.65 -10.40 18.16
CA PRO A 515 1.40 -9.87 19.31
C PRO A 515 2.84 -9.48 18.97
N ALA A 516 3.54 -10.28 18.14
CA ALA A 516 4.87 -9.94 17.65
C ALA A 516 4.86 -8.62 16.86
N GLY A 517 3.91 -8.46 15.94
CA GLY A 517 3.74 -7.22 15.19
C GLY A 517 3.45 -6.02 16.10
N ALA A 518 2.53 -6.16 17.06
CA ALA A 518 2.23 -5.11 18.04
C ALA A 518 3.48 -4.73 18.86
N TRP A 519 4.26 -5.72 19.28
CA TRP A 519 5.49 -5.50 20.03
C TRP A 519 6.59 -4.84 19.20
N GLU A 520 6.79 -5.24 17.95
CA GLU A 520 7.71 -4.55 17.03
C GLU A 520 7.30 -3.09 16.81
N LEU A 521 6.00 -2.83 16.64
CA LEU A 521 5.48 -1.47 16.52
C LEU A 521 5.78 -0.63 17.78
N MET A 522 5.54 -1.18 18.97
CA MET A 522 5.85 -0.53 20.24
C MET A 522 7.33 -0.19 20.36
N LYS A 523 8.22 -1.13 20.03
CA LYS A 523 9.67 -0.91 20.06
C LYS A 523 10.12 0.15 19.05
N ALA A 524 9.65 0.08 17.81
CA ALA A 524 10.01 1.03 16.74
C ALA A 524 9.65 2.47 17.10
N HIS A 525 8.62 2.66 17.91
CA HIS A 525 8.13 3.96 18.36
C HIS A 525 8.51 4.30 19.81
N ASN A 526 9.39 3.52 20.44
CA ASN A 526 9.88 3.73 21.80
C ASN A 526 8.77 3.80 22.87
N VAL A 527 7.74 2.96 22.75
CA VAL A 527 6.69 2.76 23.77
C VAL A 527 7.31 1.94 24.90
N ASP A 528 7.68 2.62 26.00
CA ASP A 528 8.29 1.99 27.16
C ASP A 528 7.21 1.36 28.05
N VAL A 529 7.37 0.09 28.38
CA VAL A 529 6.43 -0.67 29.23
C VAL A 529 7.05 -1.09 30.57
N GLN A 530 8.35 -0.88 30.77
CA GLN A 530 9.07 -1.41 31.92
C GLN A 530 8.58 -0.73 33.22
N GLY A 531 8.07 -1.52 34.16
CA GLY A 531 7.53 -1.03 35.43
C GLY A 531 6.22 -0.23 35.32
N LYS A 532 5.67 -0.06 34.11
CA LYS A 532 4.43 0.69 33.88
C LYS A 532 3.20 -0.20 34.04
N HIS A 533 2.06 0.42 34.34
CA HIS A 533 0.77 -0.26 34.35
C HIS A 533 0.21 -0.35 32.93
N VAL A 534 0.06 -1.57 32.43
CA VAL A 534 -0.45 -1.86 31.10
C VAL A 534 -1.75 -2.66 31.20
N VAL A 535 -2.80 -2.15 30.55
CA VAL A 535 -4.09 -2.84 30.44
C VAL A 535 -4.20 -3.48 29.07
N VAL A 536 -4.33 -4.80 29.02
CA VAL A 536 -4.66 -5.55 27.81
C VAL A 536 -6.16 -5.81 27.77
N VAL A 537 -6.86 -5.22 26.80
CA VAL A 537 -8.30 -5.39 26.58
C VAL A 537 -8.52 -6.45 25.53
N GLY A 538 -8.84 -7.66 25.96
CA GLY A 538 -9.01 -8.83 25.11
C GLY A 538 -8.29 -10.04 25.69
N ARG A 539 -8.90 -11.21 25.53
CA ARG A 539 -8.44 -12.48 26.13
C ARG A 539 -8.47 -13.63 25.13
N SER A 540 -8.25 -13.36 23.85
CA SER A 540 -8.16 -14.43 22.87
C SER A 540 -6.89 -15.27 23.12
N PRO A 541 -6.89 -16.58 22.83
CA PRO A 541 -5.70 -17.42 22.94
C PRO A 541 -4.54 -16.98 22.03
N ILE A 542 -4.87 -16.34 20.90
CA ILE A 542 -3.90 -15.99 19.85
C ILE A 542 -3.40 -14.54 19.89
N VAL A 543 -4.09 -13.64 20.60
CA VAL A 543 -3.67 -12.23 20.70
C VAL A 543 -3.61 -11.78 22.15
N GLY A 544 -4.74 -11.74 22.86
CA GLY A 544 -4.79 -11.12 24.19
C GLY A 544 -3.90 -11.79 25.23
N HIS A 545 -3.98 -13.13 25.35
CA HIS A 545 -3.13 -13.88 26.27
C HIS A 545 -1.63 -13.78 25.96
N PRO A 546 -1.16 -14.05 24.72
CA PRO A 546 0.25 -13.93 24.40
C PRO A 546 0.76 -12.49 24.48
N MET A 547 -0.05 -11.49 24.13
CA MET A 547 0.34 -10.09 24.31
C MET A 547 0.58 -9.73 25.78
N ALA A 548 -0.34 -10.12 26.67
CA ALA A 548 -0.17 -9.95 28.11
C ALA A 548 1.10 -10.66 28.64
N HIS A 549 1.39 -11.85 28.12
CA HIS A 549 2.62 -12.59 28.45
C HIS A 549 3.89 -11.84 28.02
N MET A 550 3.95 -11.41 26.75
CA MET A 550 5.10 -10.68 26.19
C MET A 550 5.38 -9.38 26.96
N LEU A 551 4.33 -8.62 27.28
CA LEU A 551 4.46 -7.35 28.02
C LEU A 551 4.93 -7.59 29.46
N ARG A 552 4.43 -8.64 30.11
CA ARG A 552 4.92 -9.04 31.44
C ARG A 552 6.40 -9.41 31.40
N GLU A 553 6.84 -10.16 30.38
CA GLU A 553 8.25 -10.51 30.19
C GLU A 553 9.12 -9.27 29.95
N ALA A 554 8.58 -8.25 29.29
CA ALA A 554 9.20 -6.94 29.14
C ALA A 554 9.18 -6.07 30.43
N GLY A 555 8.67 -6.61 31.55
CA GLY A 555 8.71 -5.96 32.87
C GLY A 555 7.50 -5.08 33.19
N ALA A 556 6.41 -5.17 32.44
CA ALA A 556 5.19 -4.43 32.73
C ALA A 556 4.39 -5.02 33.91
N MET A 557 3.68 -4.16 34.63
CA MET A 557 2.58 -4.58 35.52
C MET A 557 1.31 -4.70 34.69
N ILE A 558 0.71 -5.89 34.65
CA ILE A 558 -0.36 -6.21 33.68
C ILE A 558 -1.71 -6.39 34.35
N SER A 559 -2.72 -5.70 33.82
CA SER A 559 -4.14 -5.98 34.00
C SER A 559 -4.72 -6.54 32.70
N VAL A 560 -5.49 -7.63 32.77
CA VAL A 560 -6.20 -8.17 31.60
C VAL A 560 -7.71 -7.97 31.77
N ALA A 561 -8.33 -7.28 30.82
CA ALA A 561 -9.76 -7.00 30.78
C ALA A 561 -10.43 -7.64 29.55
N HIS A 562 -11.75 -7.73 29.56
CA HIS A 562 -12.55 -8.15 28.41
C HIS A 562 -13.91 -7.44 28.41
N THR A 563 -14.64 -7.50 27.30
CA THR A 563 -15.93 -6.80 27.10
C THR A 563 -17.07 -7.23 28.03
N GLY A 564 -16.84 -8.23 28.88
CA GLY A 564 -17.80 -8.70 29.88
C GLY A 564 -17.46 -8.28 31.32
N VAL A 565 -16.40 -7.48 31.50
CA VAL A 565 -16.08 -6.85 32.79
C VAL A 565 -17.12 -5.76 33.08
N ASP A 566 -17.48 -5.59 34.35
CA ASP A 566 -18.33 -4.49 34.80
C ASP A 566 -17.80 -3.13 34.32
N LYS A 567 -18.69 -2.23 33.89
CA LYS A 567 -18.30 -1.00 33.19
C LYS A 567 -17.46 -0.06 34.05
N ASP A 568 -17.86 0.16 35.30
CA ASP A 568 -17.16 1.08 36.21
C ASP A 568 -15.77 0.53 36.55
N THR A 569 -15.68 -0.78 36.76
CA THR A 569 -14.41 -1.49 36.95
C THR A 569 -13.51 -1.37 35.72
N PHE A 570 -14.08 -1.59 34.52
CA PHE A 570 -13.33 -1.54 33.27
C PHE A 570 -12.81 -0.13 32.97
N GLN A 571 -13.66 0.88 33.11
CA GLN A 571 -13.26 2.29 33.01
C GLN A 571 -12.16 2.64 34.03
N GLY A 572 -12.31 2.19 35.28
CA GLY A 572 -11.32 2.42 36.34
C GLY A 572 -9.95 1.81 36.02
N LEU A 573 -9.91 0.62 35.42
CA LEU A 573 -8.66 -0.02 34.97
C LEU A 573 -8.00 0.78 33.83
N VAL A 574 -8.78 1.14 32.80
CA VAL A 574 -8.29 1.91 31.64
C VAL A 574 -7.76 3.28 32.08
N GLY A 575 -8.46 3.98 32.97
CA GLY A 575 -8.05 5.32 33.45
C GLY A 575 -6.84 5.34 34.37
N GLN A 576 -6.37 4.17 34.83
CA GLN A 576 -5.13 4.03 35.61
C GLN A 576 -3.95 3.55 34.76
N ALA A 577 -4.17 3.17 33.50
CA ALA A 577 -3.14 2.58 32.65
C ALA A 577 -2.21 3.65 32.08
N ASP A 578 -0.92 3.36 32.07
CA ASP A 578 0.06 4.14 31.31
C ASP A 578 0.03 3.72 29.83
N VAL A 579 -0.22 2.44 29.56
CA VAL A 579 -0.38 1.89 28.21
C VAL A 579 -1.66 1.07 28.12
N VAL A 580 -2.47 1.32 27.10
CA VAL A 580 -3.69 0.56 26.81
C VAL A 580 -3.50 -0.20 25.51
N VAL A 581 -3.57 -1.53 25.58
CA VAL A 581 -3.47 -2.42 24.42
C VAL A 581 -4.83 -3.06 24.14
N THR A 582 -5.50 -2.71 23.05
CA THR A 582 -6.82 -3.24 22.71
C THR A 582 -6.74 -4.33 21.65
N CYS A 583 -7.40 -5.46 21.87
CA CYS A 583 -7.45 -6.61 20.96
C CYS A 583 -8.76 -7.41 21.13
N ALA A 584 -9.84 -6.72 21.46
CA ALA A 584 -11.15 -7.31 21.69
C ALA A 584 -11.91 -7.58 20.39
N GLY A 585 -11.62 -6.83 19.32
CA GLY A 585 -12.38 -6.90 18.06
C GLY A 585 -13.81 -6.42 18.22
N SER A 586 -14.03 -5.47 19.14
CA SER A 586 -15.32 -4.90 19.49
C SER A 586 -15.23 -3.38 19.38
N PRO A 587 -15.69 -2.81 18.25
CA PRO A 587 -15.59 -1.38 18.00
C PRO A 587 -16.14 -0.54 19.15
N GLY A 588 -15.37 0.47 19.58
CA GLY A 588 -15.74 1.40 20.64
C GLY A 588 -15.91 0.78 22.03
N CYS A 589 -15.39 -0.42 22.29
CA CYS A 589 -15.45 -1.01 23.63
C CYS A 589 -14.65 -0.22 24.67
N VAL A 590 -13.67 0.57 24.25
CA VAL A 590 -12.95 1.56 25.07
C VAL A 590 -13.31 2.95 24.58
N GLN A 591 -13.68 3.85 25.48
CA GLN A 591 -13.94 5.25 25.14
C GLN A 591 -12.68 6.09 25.42
N ALA A 592 -12.32 7.01 24.53
CA ALA A 592 -11.13 7.84 24.63
C ALA A 592 -11.10 8.64 25.94
N ASP A 593 -12.25 9.14 26.41
CA ASP A 593 -12.37 9.89 27.67
C ASP A 593 -12.05 9.05 28.93
N TRP A 594 -11.97 7.71 28.81
CA TRP A 594 -11.53 6.85 29.90
C TRP A 594 -10.02 6.80 30.03
N LEU A 595 -9.27 7.20 28.99
CA LEU A 595 -7.83 7.13 28.98
C LEU A 595 -7.24 8.12 30.01
N LYS A 596 -6.17 7.69 30.67
CA LYS A 596 -5.31 8.56 31.45
C LYS A 596 -4.70 9.63 30.52
N ASP A 597 -4.66 10.89 30.98
CA ASP A 597 -3.93 11.94 30.26
C ASP A 597 -2.44 11.54 30.16
N GLY A 598 -1.91 11.51 28.95
CA GLY A 598 -0.55 11.05 28.68
C GLY A 598 -0.40 9.55 28.46
N ALA A 599 -1.49 8.80 28.32
CA ALA A 599 -1.43 7.37 28.01
C ALA A 599 -0.84 7.08 26.61
N GLU A 600 -0.34 5.87 26.41
CA GLU A 600 -0.01 5.33 25.09
C GLU A 600 -1.06 4.27 24.70
N VAL A 601 -1.54 4.30 23.45
CA VAL A 601 -2.63 3.42 22.99
C VAL A 601 -2.18 2.55 21.81
N VAL A 602 -2.19 1.24 22.00
CA VAL A 602 -1.87 0.25 20.96
C VAL A 602 -3.13 -0.53 20.61
N ASN A 603 -3.80 -0.11 19.56
CA ASN A 603 -4.98 -0.76 19.04
C ASN A 603 -4.62 -1.86 18.02
N ILE A 604 -4.88 -3.11 18.41
CA ILE A 604 -4.78 -4.30 17.57
C ILE A 604 -6.13 -4.64 16.93
N GLY A 605 -7.25 -4.41 17.63
CA GLY A 605 -8.58 -4.78 17.16
C GLY A 605 -9.02 -4.01 15.91
N THR A 606 -9.35 -4.73 14.84
CA THR A 606 -9.84 -4.14 13.59
C THR A 606 -11.09 -4.87 13.12
N THR A 607 -12.23 -4.19 13.11
CA THR A 607 -13.51 -4.77 12.68
C THR A 607 -14.05 -4.01 11.48
N PHE A 608 -14.37 -4.72 10.41
CA PHE A 608 -14.95 -4.08 9.22
C PHE A 608 -16.43 -3.78 9.45
N CYS A 609 -16.82 -2.53 9.25
CA CYS A 609 -18.21 -2.08 9.33
C CYS A 609 -18.72 -1.81 7.92
N GLU A 610 -19.65 -2.64 7.42
CA GLU A 610 -20.27 -2.47 6.11
C GLU A 610 -20.88 -1.07 5.91
N LYS A 611 -21.58 -0.57 6.94
CA LYS A 611 -22.29 0.73 6.88
C LYS A 611 -21.33 1.90 6.74
N ALA A 612 -20.18 1.83 7.42
CA ALA A 612 -19.14 2.83 7.33
C ALA A 612 -18.20 2.59 6.14
N ASP A 613 -18.25 1.41 5.51
CA ASP A 613 -17.31 0.92 4.50
C ASP A 613 -15.85 1.09 4.97
N ALA A 614 -15.62 0.78 6.25
CA ALA A 614 -14.37 1.11 6.96
C ALA A 614 -13.98 0.07 8.01
N LEU A 615 -12.68 0.02 8.33
CA LEU A 615 -12.16 -0.69 9.50
C LEU A 615 -12.30 0.22 10.72
N LEU A 616 -12.94 -0.27 11.78
CA LEU A 616 -13.15 0.45 13.03
C LEU A 616 -12.20 -0.05 14.11
N SER A 617 -11.80 0.88 14.98
CA SER A 617 -10.97 0.65 16.16
C SER A 617 -11.81 0.17 17.35
N ASP A 618 -11.19 -0.59 18.25
CA ASP A 618 -11.75 -0.92 19.57
C ASP A 618 -11.87 0.32 20.47
N VAL A 619 -11.20 1.43 20.13
CA VAL A 619 -11.24 2.71 20.85
C VAL A 619 -12.09 3.72 20.07
N GLU A 620 -13.03 4.38 20.75
CA GLU A 620 -13.91 5.39 20.17
C GLU A 620 -13.73 6.75 20.85
N GLY A 621 -13.76 7.83 20.06
CA GLY A 621 -13.60 9.21 20.54
C GLY A 621 -12.26 9.84 20.15
N ASP A 622 -11.97 11.00 20.75
CA ASP A 622 -10.77 11.79 20.47
C ASP A 622 -9.56 11.27 21.25
N ILE A 623 -8.89 10.25 20.69
CA ILE A 623 -7.69 9.64 21.27
C ILE A 623 -6.54 10.64 21.36
N GLU A 624 -6.41 11.55 20.39
CA GLU A 624 -5.31 12.52 20.31
C GLU A 624 -5.35 13.51 21.48
N SER A 625 -6.55 13.87 21.96
CA SER A 625 -6.70 14.73 23.14
C SER A 625 -6.17 14.13 24.45
N LYS A 626 -5.98 12.81 24.50
CA LYS A 626 -5.60 12.06 25.71
C LYS A 626 -4.24 11.40 25.61
N ALA A 627 -3.95 10.76 24.48
CA ALA A 627 -2.81 9.88 24.32
C ALA A 627 -1.61 10.62 23.72
N VAL A 628 -0.43 10.42 24.31
CA VAL A 628 0.83 10.96 23.74
C VAL A 628 1.28 10.19 22.50
N ARG A 629 0.82 8.94 22.35
CA ARG A 629 1.00 8.11 21.16
C ARG A 629 -0.18 7.18 20.98
N TYR A 630 -0.57 6.93 19.73
CA TYR A 630 -1.63 5.97 19.44
C TYR A 630 -1.46 5.31 18.07
N SER A 631 -1.86 4.04 17.94
CA SER A 631 -1.85 3.35 16.65
C SER A 631 -3.13 3.62 15.86
N PRO A 632 -3.05 4.00 14.58
CA PRO A 632 -4.22 4.25 13.76
C PRO A 632 -4.89 2.94 13.29
N VAL A 633 -6.17 3.04 12.93
CA VAL A 633 -6.91 1.98 12.25
C VAL A 633 -7.56 2.54 10.99
N PRO A 634 -7.21 2.01 9.79
CA PRO A 634 -6.12 1.08 9.49
C PRO A 634 -4.73 1.71 9.68
N GLY A 635 -3.66 0.94 9.42
CA GLY A 635 -2.29 1.47 9.32
C GLY A 635 -1.40 1.32 10.56
N GLY A 636 -1.97 0.90 11.69
CA GLY A 636 -1.23 0.53 12.90
C GLY A 636 -0.73 -0.91 12.89
N VAL A 637 -1.32 -1.77 13.72
CA VAL A 637 -0.80 -3.14 13.95
C VAL A 637 -1.08 -4.11 12.81
N GLY A 638 -2.28 -4.08 12.23
CA GLY A 638 -2.69 -5.15 11.32
C GLY A 638 -1.80 -5.39 10.09
N PRO A 639 -1.20 -4.36 9.44
CA PRO A 639 -0.26 -4.59 8.33
C PRO A 639 0.95 -5.48 8.69
N LEU A 640 1.28 -5.61 9.98
CA LEU A 640 2.46 -6.34 10.46
C LEU A 640 2.24 -7.86 10.52
N SER A 641 1.01 -8.35 10.60
CA SER A 641 0.74 -9.78 10.85
C SER A 641 1.31 -10.71 9.76
N ILE A 642 1.12 -10.39 8.47
CA ILE A 642 1.62 -11.23 7.37
C ILE A 642 3.16 -11.15 7.22
N PRO A 643 3.79 -9.97 7.27
CA PRO A 643 5.26 -9.88 7.32
C PRO A 643 5.88 -10.68 8.47
N MET A 644 5.29 -10.63 9.68
CA MET A 644 5.76 -11.43 10.82
C MET A 644 5.63 -12.93 10.56
N LEU A 645 4.54 -13.37 9.93
CA LEU A 645 4.34 -14.76 9.53
C LEU A 645 5.42 -15.22 8.54
N PHE A 646 5.68 -14.47 7.48
CA PHE A 646 6.68 -14.85 6.48
C PHE A 646 8.11 -14.81 7.03
N ARG A 647 8.40 -13.90 7.97
CA ARG A 647 9.64 -13.92 8.74
C ARG A 647 9.80 -15.22 9.53
N ASN A 648 8.74 -15.68 10.22
CA ASN A 648 8.78 -16.95 10.93
C ASN A 648 8.95 -18.14 9.96
N VAL A 649 8.26 -18.15 8.82
CA VAL A 649 8.36 -19.21 7.79
C VAL A 649 9.77 -19.32 7.22
N VAL A 650 10.39 -18.21 6.82
CA VAL A 650 11.74 -18.26 6.25
C VAL A 650 12.78 -18.69 7.29
N ASN A 651 12.62 -18.27 8.55
CA ASN A 651 13.48 -18.73 9.63
C ASN A 651 13.33 -20.24 9.85
N ALA A 652 12.10 -20.76 9.85
CA ALA A 652 11.83 -22.19 9.97
C ALA A 652 12.46 -22.99 8.83
N ALA A 653 12.39 -22.50 7.61
CA ALA A 653 13.01 -23.13 6.45
C ALA A 653 14.54 -23.22 6.58
N TRP A 654 15.20 -22.12 6.94
CA TRP A 654 16.66 -22.09 7.15
C TRP A 654 17.12 -23.06 8.24
N GLU A 655 16.45 -23.07 9.38
CA GLU A 655 16.82 -23.92 10.52
C GLU A 655 16.65 -25.42 10.21
N GLN A 656 15.59 -25.78 9.49
CA GLN A 656 15.36 -27.15 9.05
C GLN A 656 16.47 -27.65 8.11
N GLN A 657 17.01 -26.79 7.23
CA GLN A 657 18.14 -27.15 6.37
C GLN A 657 19.48 -27.17 7.14
N SER A 658 19.70 -26.23 8.05
CA SER A 658 20.94 -26.08 8.83
C SER A 658 21.18 -27.26 9.79
N SER A 659 20.13 -27.98 10.18
CA SER A 659 20.23 -29.21 10.98
C SER A 659 20.81 -30.42 10.22
N SER A 660 20.98 -30.32 8.89
CA SER A 660 21.42 -31.44 8.04
C SER A 660 22.91 -31.42 7.66
N THR A 661 23.63 -30.30 7.82
CA THR A 661 25.11 -30.21 7.73
C THR A 661 25.54 -28.82 8.20
N ASP A 662 26.67 -28.75 8.92
CA ASP A 662 27.33 -27.57 9.50
C ASP A 662 26.84 -27.09 10.89
N LYS A 663 27.60 -27.54 11.91
CA LYS A 663 27.67 -26.88 13.22
C LYS A 663 28.14 -25.44 13.02
N TRP A 664 27.24 -24.48 13.21
CA TRP A 664 27.56 -23.06 13.25
C TRP A 664 28.29 -22.71 14.56
N GLU A 665 29.54 -22.24 14.45
CA GLU A 665 30.19 -21.47 15.50
C GLU A 665 29.51 -20.09 15.57
N GLN A 666 28.78 -19.83 16.66
CA GLN A 666 28.27 -18.50 16.97
C GLN A 666 29.46 -17.54 17.18
N SER A 667 29.50 -16.45 16.43
CA SER A 667 30.21 -15.25 16.88
C SER A 667 29.26 -14.43 17.78
N PRO A 668 29.61 -14.19 19.05
CA PRO A 668 28.76 -13.48 19.99
C PRO A 668 28.99 -11.97 19.85
N ALA A 669 28.17 -11.27 19.06
CA ALA A 669 28.00 -9.83 19.19
C ALA A 669 26.79 -9.33 18.38
N THR A 670 25.63 -9.22 19.04
CA THR A 670 24.79 -8.00 19.11
C THR A 670 23.46 -8.34 19.79
N LEU A 671 23.50 -8.32 21.12
CA LEU A 671 22.37 -8.02 21.99
C LEU A 671 22.87 -6.91 22.92
N ARG A 672 22.52 -5.66 22.60
CA ARG A 672 22.40 -4.54 23.53
C ARG A 672 21.32 -3.61 23.02
#